data_AF-A0A1D2MN19-F1
#
_entry.id   AF-A0A1D2MN19-F1
#
_cell.length_a   1.000
_cell.length_b   1.000
_cell.length_c   1.000
_cell.angle_alpha   90.00
_cell.angle_beta   90.00
_cell.angle_gamma   90.00
#
_symmetry.space_group_name_H-M   'P 1'
#
loop_
_entity.id
_entity.type
_entity.pdbx_description
1 polymer ?
#
loop_
_entity_poly.entity_id
_entity_poly.type
_entity_poly.pdbx_seq_one_letter_code
_entity_poly.pdbx_strand_id
1 'polypeptide(L)'
;MSRTVKKSDLKMIPPIKNLVGGWFRFCEFKTWHPPADSGGSKKGEEEVNQILRKANMRFKVDPESFRVFNRRGISIWETILVRYDNGSSSRKRRRLESMSIVFIVWLTSMQLQCLRIEMYWRKIYFKRWPRCWPVVSTRMNPFSFIQSHVPLHPQLAWVLAVFQQCPQLGRLPNFRDKSKRLKEVPLGLYTYPVLQAADILLYNATHVPVGEDNVQQIQFAQGVAQRFNRIHGRTFNIPKIMLEGGMWCRLRSLRKPENKMSKSEPDAKSRISLTDSSDDIVEKIKKAVTDFTSAVTYDPEKRPGVSNLIMIHSLCSGQSAEDICKSVQEIDTGKYKSVVAEAVVEHLKPIRTKMIELMQDPAYLLDVLKIGTEKAIGLSEPIWNDVCYKVGISPMHSWLSNSKTDNNASHVHVEQQQQQPGIKSARSYSILSSNMNMRFSLGFALIVALGIAGIAYGFTSEENELISEVMVHRDELRISIVNSLLGKNLTPKPKESLTCTLCHTLLLMVLNWIHQGLPDLEVATNVKDLCKTLNIVPASMCDDVVDQYSAELFYITRARPWVNRFDVCGILLGGSIDDECRTVNVSMIDWDVSVVGQKPPVVELPLLPENITTTKVLHLTDIHPDLHYAVGSLADCGTFLCCRSTENDDPSNSSISAGPWGDYREKPFSVTLQQDIVTQRDLTHHQIWNYTVEDNLAHYNMVFRHLREQFGDKTIYPVVGNHEPAPCNLFPTREVAAEAPQHNISWVYASIADEFSSSLTPEAEAQFRQTGYYTLVHKPGFRVIALNTNFCYTLNFWLIYSTVDPEGQLQWLSDTLDAAEKDNEVVWIIGHVPPGSDDCWYFWGLKYSALISRYESIIRAQFYGHTHNDDLRILFDMAEDPPRPTGALYISTSVTPYSYVNPGYKVFFADGARGQEDSTWEVVDYETWIYNVTQANLEGSPTLFKEYNAKEAFGLRSTRPADLYDLVVRMTTDDSLFQKFYRFWQMSYDGAEDCSTKECKLEYLCRIVQTDYTTINCERLEGFMNGTLAVPNIM
;
A
#
# COMPACT_ATOMS: atom_id res chain seq x y z
N MET A 1 30.31 12.56 58.08
CA MET A 1 31.50 11.86 58.65
C MET A 1 32.44 11.58 57.48
N SER A 2 33.56 12.29 57.34
CA SER A 2 34.91 11.86 57.82
C SER A 2 35.29 10.49 57.25
N ARG A 3 36.40 10.24 56.53
CA ARG A 3 37.65 10.98 56.34
C ARG A 3 38.41 10.33 55.17
N THR A 4 39.16 11.19 54.47
CA THR A 4 40.26 10.98 53.52
C THR A 4 41.46 10.22 54.11
N VAL A 5 42.40 9.85 53.22
CA VAL A 5 43.91 9.79 53.33
C VAL A 5 44.44 8.46 52.74
N LYS A 6 45.47 8.33 51.88
CA LYS A 6 46.49 9.13 51.15
C LYS A 6 47.05 8.18 50.06
N LYS A 7 47.60 8.55 48.89
CA LYS A 7 48.56 9.60 48.48
C LYS A 7 50.01 9.39 48.98
N SER A 8 50.66 8.37 48.43
CA SER A 8 52.10 8.22 48.15
C SER A 8 52.15 7.12 47.08
N ASP A 9 52.35 7.39 45.80
CA ASP A 9 53.63 7.85 45.27
C ASP A 9 53.47 8.87 44.13
N LEU A 10 54.05 10.04 44.37
CA LEU A 10 54.28 11.14 43.44
C LEU A 10 55.79 11.34 43.38
N LYS A 11 56.42 11.17 42.21
CA LYS A 11 57.64 11.87 41.76
C LYS A 11 57.73 11.67 40.23
N MET A 12 58.13 12.59 39.35
CA MET A 12 58.37 14.05 39.28
C MET A 12 58.60 14.30 37.75
N ILE A 13 57.85 15.20 37.07
CA ILE A 13 58.28 16.52 36.47
C ILE A 13 59.28 16.42 35.27
N PRO A 14 59.34 17.30 34.20
CA PRO A 14 58.55 18.48 33.77
C PRO A 14 58.12 18.51 32.25
N PRO A 15 57.42 19.60 31.81
CA PRO A 15 56.84 19.78 30.46
C PRO A 15 57.69 20.68 29.54
N ILE A 16 57.36 20.80 28.25
CA ILE A 16 57.29 22.07 27.47
C ILE A 16 56.96 21.84 25.97
N LYS A 17 56.05 22.70 25.51
CA LYS A 17 55.73 23.17 24.15
C LYS A 17 56.85 23.04 23.10
N ASN A 18 56.53 22.50 21.93
CA ASN A 18 56.75 23.07 20.59
C ASN A 18 56.69 21.99 19.51
N LEU A 19 55.67 22.03 18.63
CA LEU A 19 55.76 21.87 17.17
C LEU A 19 54.35 21.80 16.57
N VAL A 20 53.69 22.96 16.55
CA VAL A 20 52.85 23.33 15.41
C VAL A 20 53.75 24.15 14.50
N GLY A 21 53.99 23.70 13.26
CA GLY A 21 54.73 24.48 12.26
C GLY A 21 55.05 23.70 10.97
N GLY A 22 54.38 24.07 9.87
CA GLY A 22 54.69 23.65 8.49
C GLY A 22 53.48 23.06 7.74
N TRP A 23 52.46 23.84 7.35
CA TRP A 23 52.32 24.57 6.06
C TRP A 23 52.63 23.70 4.82
N PHE A 24 51.64 23.34 3.99
CA PHE A 24 51.12 24.16 2.88
C PHE A 24 52.21 24.91 2.09
N ARG A 25 52.62 24.37 0.93
CA ARG A 25 52.56 25.03 -0.40
C ARG A 25 53.37 24.25 -1.44
N PHE A 26 52.70 23.88 -2.52
CA PHE A 26 53.27 23.92 -3.86
C PHE A 26 52.25 24.60 -4.76
N CYS A 27 52.58 25.80 -5.22
CA CYS A 27 52.04 26.46 -6.41
C CYS A 27 53.26 26.95 -7.19
N GLU A 28 53.27 26.84 -8.52
CA GLU A 28 53.75 27.93 -9.37
C GLU A 28 53.35 27.73 -10.84
N PHE A 29 52.61 28.71 -11.36
CA PHE A 29 52.86 29.31 -12.67
C PHE A 29 52.88 30.85 -12.46
N LYS A 30 53.97 31.48 -12.90
CA LYS A 30 54.29 32.92 -13.01
C LYS A 30 53.55 33.53 -14.23
N THR A 31 53.28 34.82 -14.47
CA THR A 31 53.68 36.16 -13.93
C THR A 31 52.84 37.24 -14.66
N TRP A 32 52.44 38.34 -13.99
CA TRP A 32 52.58 39.73 -14.51
C TRP A 32 52.29 40.77 -13.39
N HIS A 33 53.15 41.79 -13.28
CA HIS A 33 52.98 43.00 -12.45
C HIS A 33 53.35 44.23 -13.29
N PRO A 34 52.66 45.37 -13.09
CA PRO A 34 53.35 46.63 -12.75
C PRO A 34 52.59 47.39 -11.63
N PRO A 35 53.09 48.52 -11.08
CA PRO A 35 53.55 48.58 -9.69
C PRO A 35 52.71 49.49 -8.78
N ALA A 36 53.02 49.42 -7.49
CA ALA A 36 52.59 50.31 -6.43
C ALA A 36 53.04 51.76 -6.70
N ASP A 37 52.07 52.66 -6.77
CA ASP A 37 51.99 53.87 -5.94
C ASP A 37 50.97 54.83 -6.54
N SER A 38 50.12 55.35 -5.65
CA SER A 38 49.34 56.59 -5.72
C SER A 38 47.88 56.34 -5.37
N GLY A 39 47.49 56.96 -4.26
CA GLY A 39 46.15 56.90 -3.71
C GLY A 39 45.09 57.34 -4.70
N GLY A 40 43.87 56.89 -4.45
CA GLY A 40 42.74 57.26 -5.27
C GLY A 40 41.59 56.29 -5.11
N SER A 41 40.90 56.44 -3.99
CA SER A 41 39.57 55.91 -3.69
C SER A 41 38.48 56.39 -4.67
N LYS A 42 38.73 56.39 -5.98
CA LYS A 42 37.76 56.81 -7.00
C LYS A 42 37.65 55.88 -8.21
N LYS A 43 38.65 55.02 -8.51
CA LYS A 43 38.58 54.15 -9.69
C LYS A 43 37.79 52.84 -9.48
N GLY A 44 37.83 52.27 -8.28
CA GLY A 44 36.98 51.12 -7.92
C GLY A 44 35.52 51.49 -7.65
N GLU A 45 35.25 52.74 -7.27
CA GLU A 45 33.90 53.25 -7.05
C GLU A 45 33.17 53.52 -8.38
N GLU A 46 33.89 53.93 -9.44
CA GLU A 46 33.33 54.13 -10.78
C GLU A 46 32.94 52.79 -11.45
N GLU A 47 33.76 51.74 -11.32
CA GLU A 47 33.47 50.40 -11.87
C GLU A 47 32.32 49.70 -11.13
N VAL A 48 32.22 49.87 -9.82
CA VAL A 48 31.11 49.32 -9.02
C VAL A 48 29.81 50.11 -9.27
N ASN A 49 29.87 51.44 -9.44
CA ASN A 49 28.68 52.22 -9.80
C ASN A 49 28.20 51.99 -11.24
N GLN A 50 29.09 51.61 -12.18
CA GLN A 50 28.70 51.19 -13.53
C GLN A 50 27.97 49.83 -13.54
N ILE A 51 28.33 48.93 -12.62
CA ILE A 51 27.67 47.63 -12.42
C ILE A 51 26.35 47.80 -11.65
N LEU A 52 26.28 48.70 -10.67
CA LEU A 52 25.07 48.95 -9.87
C LEU A 52 24.00 49.78 -10.62
N ARG A 53 24.38 50.63 -11.58
CA ARG A 53 23.42 51.28 -12.52
C ARG A 53 22.81 50.31 -13.53
N LYS A 54 23.48 49.19 -13.84
CA LYS A 54 22.93 48.11 -14.68
C LYS A 54 21.99 47.16 -13.94
N ALA A 55 21.93 47.22 -12.61
CA ALA A 55 21.19 46.27 -11.78
C ALA A 55 20.03 46.88 -10.95
N ASN A 56 19.76 48.18 -11.11
CA ASN A 56 18.60 48.91 -10.56
C ASN A 56 18.17 48.56 -9.12
N MET A 57 19.11 48.43 -8.17
CA MET A 57 18.81 48.17 -6.75
C MET A 57 19.77 48.95 -5.83
N ARG A 58 19.23 49.63 -4.80
CA ARG A 58 19.97 50.39 -3.77
C ARG A 58 19.88 49.65 -2.42
N PHE A 59 20.96 49.63 -1.61
CA PHE A 59 21.02 50.04 -0.18
C PHE A 59 22.38 49.68 0.49
N LYS A 60 22.73 50.45 1.54
CA LYS A 60 24.01 50.64 2.26
C LYS A 60 24.32 49.56 3.33
N VAL A 61 25.60 49.37 3.66
CA VAL A 61 26.11 48.57 4.81
C VAL A 61 26.86 49.46 5.80
N ASP A 62 26.68 49.21 7.10
CA ASP A 62 27.27 49.91 8.26
C ASP A 62 28.41 49.08 8.92
N PRO A 63 29.56 49.64 9.36
CA PRO A 63 30.80 48.88 9.62
C PRO A 63 31.10 48.41 11.07
N GLU A 64 30.18 48.38 12.04
CA GLU A 64 30.57 48.24 13.47
C GLU A 64 30.56 46.82 14.11
N SER A 65 30.11 45.75 13.47
CA SER A 65 29.88 44.47 14.18
C SER A 65 31.07 43.48 14.25
N PHE A 66 32.30 43.92 13.98
CA PHE A 66 33.49 43.04 13.98
C PHE A 66 34.38 43.25 15.21
N ARG A 67 33.86 42.98 16.42
CA ARG A 67 34.67 42.76 17.64
C ARG A 67 33.79 42.20 18.76
N VAL A 68 34.41 41.41 19.65
CA VAL A 68 33.88 40.78 20.87
C VAL A 68 33.19 39.42 20.64
N PHE A 69 33.95 38.32 20.73
CA PHE A 69 33.94 37.44 21.92
C PHE A 69 34.91 36.28 21.75
N ASN A 70 35.96 36.31 22.56
CA ASN A 70 36.89 35.21 22.83
C ASN A 70 37.13 35.24 24.34
N ARG A 71 36.62 34.28 25.12
CA ARG A 71 37.10 33.95 26.48
C ARG A 71 36.30 32.79 27.11
N ARG A 72 37.06 31.76 27.51
CA ARG A 72 36.81 30.70 28.52
C ARG A 72 36.12 29.41 28.02
N GLY A 73 36.86 28.29 28.13
CA GLY A 73 36.40 26.92 27.92
C GLY A 73 36.12 26.15 29.22
N ILE A 74 35.56 24.94 29.06
CA ILE A 74 35.42 23.73 29.92
C ILE A 74 34.40 22.81 29.16
N SER A 75 34.73 21.62 28.61
CA SER A 75 34.68 20.23 29.18
C SER A 75 33.30 19.82 29.74
N ILE A 76 32.63 18.67 29.55
CA ILE A 76 32.80 17.34 28.92
C ILE A 76 31.37 16.72 28.89
N TRP A 77 31.04 15.95 27.85
CA TRP A 77 30.13 14.77 27.74
C TRP A 77 28.70 14.69 28.36
N GLU A 78 27.85 13.96 27.61
CA GLU A 78 26.53 13.35 27.89
C GLU A 78 25.24 14.18 27.68
N THR A 79 24.59 13.86 26.55
CA THR A 79 23.14 13.70 26.31
C THR A 79 22.15 14.66 26.97
N ILE A 80 21.74 15.73 26.27
CA ILE A 80 20.41 16.37 26.39
C ILE A 80 19.98 16.99 25.04
N LEU A 81 18.71 16.77 24.69
CA LEU A 81 17.90 17.34 23.59
C LEU A 81 17.76 18.88 23.65
N VAL A 82 17.20 19.46 22.58
CA VAL A 82 16.40 20.72 22.52
C VAL A 82 17.05 21.98 21.87
N ARG A 83 16.52 22.25 20.66
CA ARG A 83 16.10 23.52 19.98
C ARG A 83 17.09 24.63 19.53
N TYR A 84 16.96 24.91 18.22
CA TYR A 84 16.85 26.20 17.49
C TYR A 84 17.94 27.28 17.63
N ASP A 85 18.48 27.78 16.50
CA ASP A 85 17.85 28.90 15.77
C ASP A 85 18.43 29.11 14.34
N ASN A 86 17.58 29.66 13.47
CA ASN A 86 17.71 29.97 12.05
C ASN A 86 18.72 31.10 11.75
N GLY A 87 19.43 31.01 10.62
CA GLY A 87 20.34 32.09 10.21
C GLY A 87 21.03 31.96 8.84
N SER A 88 20.25 32.08 7.77
CA SER A 88 20.64 32.67 6.46
C SER A 88 21.42 31.88 5.37
N SER A 89 20.85 32.01 4.16
CA SER A 89 21.41 31.90 2.80
C SER A 89 21.44 30.53 2.10
N SER A 90 20.26 30.21 1.56
CA SER A 90 19.80 29.08 0.75
C SER A 90 20.28 29.02 -0.72
N ARG A 91 21.36 29.72 -1.12
CA ARG A 91 21.84 29.68 -2.52
C ARG A 91 23.11 28.89 -2.79
N LYS A 92 23.93 28.57 -1.78
CA LYS A 92 25.11 27.68 -1.92
C LYS A 92 24.85 26.21 -1.54
N ARG A 93 23.73 25.91 -0.87
CA ARG A 93 23.33 24.54 -0.50
C ARG A 93 22.80 23.71 -1.68
N ARG A 94 22.12 24.35 -2.66
CA ARG A 94 21.52 23.69 -3.83
C ARG A 94 22.49 23.13 -4.88
N ARG A 95 23.80 23.27 -4.72
CA ARG A 95 24.78 22.62 -5.62
C ARG A 95 25.50 21.40 -5.03
N LEU A 96 25.23 21.05 -3.76
CA LEU A 96 25.86 19.90 -3.09
C LEU A 96 24.86 18.82 -2.62
N GLU A 97 23.55 19.10 -2.64
CA GLU A 97 22.50 18.16 -2.18
C GLU A 97 21.96 17.22 -3.29
N SER A 98 22.58 17.18 -4.48
CA SER A 98 22.18 16.31 -5.60
C SER A 98 23.33 15.45 -6.15
N MET A 99 24.26 15.03 -5.29
CA MET A 99 25.16 13.93 -5.63
C MET A 99 24.46 12.62 -5.24
N SER A 100 24.37 11.67 -6.16
CA SER A 100 24.03 10.27 -5.84
C SER A 100 25.31 9.47 -6.07
N ILE A 101 25.98 9.07 -4.97
CA ILE A 101 27.12 8.16 -5.01
C ILE A 101 26.57 6.76 -4.74
N VAL A 102 26.66 5.87 -5.72
CA VAL A 102 26.14 4.50 -5.62
C VAL A 102 27.34 3.59 -5.37
N PHE A 103 27.33 2.89 -4.22
CA PHE A 103 28.31 1.84 -3.91
C PHE A 103 27.74 0.49 -4.36
N ILE A 104 28.29 -0.08 -5.43
CA ILE A 104 27.91 -1.41 -5.91
C ILE A 104 29.06 -2.36 -5.63
N VAL A 105 28.84 -3.30 -4.69
CA VAL A 105 29.82 -4.33 -4.34
C VAL A 105 29.58 -5.56 -5.20
N TRP A 106 30.41 -5.75 -6.22
CA TRP A 106 30.35 -6.88 -7.14
C TRP A 106 30.84 -8.18 -6.49
N LEU A 107 29.93 -8.95 -5.90
CA LEU A 107 30.19 -10.32 -5.46
C LEU A 107 29.99 -11.30 -6.63
N THR A 108 30.96 -11.38 -7.54
CA THR A 108 30.93 -12.44 -8.56
C THR A 108 31.41 -13.77 -7.99
N SER A 109 30.55 -14.77 -8.07
CA SER A 109 30.92 -16.08 -8.59
C SER A 109 29.71 -16.74 -9.22
N MET A 110 29.66 -16.66 -10.55
CA MET A 110 28.93 -17.60 -11.39
C MET A 110 29.32 -19.03 -11.00
N GLN A 111 28.37 -19.79 -10.45
CA GLN A 111 28.23 -21.22 -10.71
C GLN A 111 26.73 -21.49 -10.88
N LEU A 112 26.36 -21.71 -12.14
CA LEU A 112 25.08 -22.29 -12.54
C LEU A 112 25.02 -23.74 -11.99
N GLN A 113 24.37 -23.90 -10.84
CA GLN A 113 23.67 -25.13 -10.44
C GLN A 113 22.30 -24.72 -9.89
N CYS A 114 21.51 -24.00 -10.71
CA CYS A 114 20.07 -23.86 -10.51
C CYS A 114 19.39 -25.08 -11.13
N LEU A 115 19.31 -26.16 -10.36
CA LEU A 115 18.33 -27.26 -10.44
C LEU A 115 18.74 -28.25 -9.33
N ARG A 116 17.96 -28.31 -8.24
CA ARG A 116 18.19 -28.96 -6.92
C ARG A 116 18.89 -28.11 -5.84
N ILE A 117 18.20 -27.09 -5.33
CA ILE A 117 18.40 -26.60 -3.95
C ILE A 117 17.03 -26.32 -3.32
N GLU A 118 16.36 -27.40 -2.92
CA GLU A 118 15.20 -27.34 -2.01
C GLU A 118 15.50 -28.00 -0.64
N MET A 119 16.75 -28.45 -0.38
CA MET A 119 17.05 -29.24 0.83
C MET A 119 18.31 -28.86 1.63
N TYR A 120 18.95 -27.69 1.40
CA TYR A 120 20.19 -27.34 2.13
C TYR A 120 20.25 -25.91 2.70
N TRP A 121 19.11 -25.30 3.03
CA TRP A 121 19.07 -23.94 3.58
C TRP A 121 19.54 -23.81 5.05
N ARG A 122 19.77 -24.92 5.78
CA ARG A 122 20.17 -24.89 7.21
C ARG A 122 21.67 -24.81 7.50
N LYS A 123 22.56 -24.90 6.50
CA LYS A 123 24.01 -24.67 6.69
C LYS A 123 24.63 -24.10 5.43
N ILE A 124 25.28 -22.95 5.56
CA ILE A 124 26.19 -22.28 4.60
C ILE A 124 25.51 -21.21 3.72
N TYR A 125 25.71 -19.93 4.06
CA TYR A 125 26.21 -18.85 3.17
C TYR A 125 26.29 -17.50 3.93
N PHE A 126 27.29 -17.35 4.81
CA PHE A 126 27.82 -16.04 5.23
C PHE A 126 29.33 -16.19 5.47
N LYS A 127 30.11 -16.11 4.39
CA LYS A 127 31.60 -16.11 4.44
C LYS A 127 32.25 -15.04 3.56
N ARG A 128 31.52 -13.98 3.20
CA ARG A 128 32.09 -12.84 2.48
C ARG A 128 31.43 -11.53 2.95
N TRP A 129 32.30 -10.62 3.40
CA TRP A 129 32.11 -9.20 3.71
C TRP A 129 31.78 -8.82 5.17
N PRO A 130 32.67 -8.03 5.78
CA PRO A 130 32.34 -6.62 6.04
C PRO A 130 33.50 -5.65 5.72
N ARG A 131 33.31 -4.70 4.78
CA ARG A 131 33.84 -3.32 4.73
C ARG A 131 33.92 -2.80 3.29
N CYS A 132 32.90 -2.03 2.89
CA CYS A 132 33.10 -0.77 2.19
C CYS A 132 32.97 0.33 3.24
N TRP A 133 34.02 0.51 4.04
CA TRP A 133 34.08 1.60 5.03
C TRP A 133 35.54 2.05 5.10
N PRO A 134 35.94 2.92 4.16
CA PRO A 134 36.30 4.26 4.58
C PRO A 134 35.96 5.32 3.52
N VAL A 135 34.82 6.00 3.66
CA VAL A 135 34.67 7.41 3.23
C VAL A 135 33.89 8.14 4.32
N VAL A 136 34.59 8.47 5.40
CA VAL A 136 34.16 9.49 6.35
C VAL A 136 34.65 10.82 5.80
N SER A 137 33.83 11.50 5.00
CA SER A 137 33.80 12.97 4.92
C SER A 137 32.60 13.55 4.17
N THR A 138 31.72 12.75 3.57
CA THR A 138 30.49 13.23 2.93
C THR A 138 29.26 12.80 3.74
N ARG A 139 28.30 13.73 3.91
CA ARG A 139 27.03 13.57 4.66
C ARG A 139 26.04 12.58 3.98
N MET A 140 26.49 11.37 3.64
CA MET A 140 25.66 10.33 3.02
C MET A 140 25.65 9.07 3.88
N ASN A 141 24.46 8.58 4.23
CA ASN A 141 24.28 7.28 4.87
C ASN A 141 24.29 6.17 3.80
N PRO A 142 25.33 5.32 3.72
CA PRO A 142 25.33 4.18 2.80
C PRO A 142 24.31 3.12 3.24
N PHE A 143 23.68 2.44 2.28
CA PHE A 143 22.81 1.28 2.53
C PHE A 143 23.23 0.09 1.66
N SER A 144 22.82 -1.12 2.05
CA SER A 144 23.22 -2.38 1.40
C SER A 144 22.01 -3.24 1.10
N PHE A 145 21.99 -3.88 -0.07
CA PHE A 145 20.89 -4.74 -0.50
C PHE A 145 21.40 -5.93 -1.31
N ILE A 146 20.55 -6.93 -1.49
CA ILE A 146 20.86 -8.09 -2.33
C ILE A 146 20.44 -7.75 -3.77
N GLN A 147 21.41 -7.74 -4.70
CA GLN A 147 21.19 -7.35 -6.10
C GLN A 147 20.06 -8.16 -6.77
N SER A 148 19.95 -9.46 -6.48
CA SER A 148 18.93 -10.34 -7.04
C SER A 148 17.53 -10.12 -6.47
N HIS A 149 17.38 -9.39 -5.36
CA HIS A 149 16.06 -9.03 -4.82
C HIS A 149 15.46 -7.80 -5.50
N VAL A 150 16.22 -7.15 -6.39
CA VAL A 150 15.73 -6.04 -7.22
C VAL A 150 15.54 -6.57 -8.65
N PRO A 151 14.29 -6.92 -9.06
CA PRO A 151 14.02 -7.55 -10.35
C PRO A 151 14.32 -6.63 -11.54
N LEU A 152 14.47 -5.32 -11.29
CA LEU A 152 14.75 -4.32 -12.31
C LEU A 152 16.17 -4.43 -12.91
N HIS A 153 17.12 -5.05 -12.21
CA HIS A 153 18.48 -5.27 -12.76
C HIS A 153 18.51 -6.17 -13.99
N PRO A 154 17.99 -7.43 -13.95
CA PRO A 154 17.97 -8.28 -15.14
C PRO A 154 17.10 -7.70 -16.25
N GLN A 155 16.01 -7.00 -15.91
CA GLN A 155 15.13 -6.35 -16.89
C GLN A 155 15.88 -5.25 -17.66
N LEU A 156 16.55 -4.33 -16.95
CA LEU A 156 17.37 -3.31 -17.60
C LEU A 156 18.57 -3.92 -18.33
N ALA A 157 19.23 -4.92 -17.76
CA ALA A 157 20.34 -5.60 -18.41
C ALA A 157 19.94 -6.20 -19.77
N TRP A 158 18.73 -6.77 -19.87
CA TRP A 158 18.20 -7.27 -21.13
C TRP A 158 18.01 -6.15 -22.15
N VAL A 159 17.33 -5.05 -21.76
CA VAL A 159 17.12 -3.89 -22.64
C VAL A 159 18.46 -3.34 -23.13
N LEU A 160 19.43 -3.15 -22.24
CA LEU A 160 20.75 -2.66 -22.60
C LEU A 160 21.52 -3.63 -23.52
N ALA A 161 21.31 -4.95 -23.36
CA ALA A 161 21.96 -5.98 -24.17
C ALA A 161 21.53 -5.91 -25.64
N VAL A 162 20.26 -5.60 -25.92
CA VAL A 162 19.73 -5.46 -27.28
C VAL A 162 20.48 -4.39 -28.09
N PHE A 163 21.04 -3.39 -27.41
CA PHE A 163 21.83 -2.33 -28.06
C PHE A 163 23.32 -2.63 -28.18
N GLN A 164 23.80 -3.78 -27.72
CA GLN A 164 25.23 -4.14 -27.76
C GLN A 164 25.58 -5.03 -28.95
N GLN A 165 26.83 -4.96 -29.39
CA GLN A 165 27.36 -5.82 -30.44
C GLN A 165 28.36 -6.81 -29.84
N CYS A 166 28.28 -8.07 -30.26
CA CYS A 166 29.18 -9.14 -29.82
C CYS A 166 30.69 -8.75 -29.92
N PRO A 167 31.20 -8.18 -31.03
CA PRO A 167 32.61 -7.81 -31.12
C PRO A 167 33.07 -6.80 -30.05
N GLN A 168 32.18 -5.93 -29.58
CA GLN A 168 32.48 -4.95 -28.53
C GLN A 168 32.69 -5.64 -27.18
N LEU A 169 31.81 -6.58 -26.82
CA LEU A 169 31.91 -7.36 -25.59
C LEU A 169 33.13 -8.29 -25.60
N GLY A 170 33.42 -8.92 -26.73
CA GLY A 170 34.55 -9.86 -26.88
C GLY A 170 35.94 -9.20 -26.76
N ARG A 171 36.05 -7.88 -26.94
CA ARG A 171 37.31 -7.13 -26.84
C ARG A 171 37.65 -6.72 -25.41
N LEU A 172 36.70 -6.78 -24.47
CA LEU A 172 36.91 -6.38 -23.08
C LEU A 172 37.98 -7.28 -22.42
N PRO A 173 39.08 -6.73 -21.86
CA PRO A 173 40.16 -7.50 -21.26
C PRO A 173 39.71 -8.46 -20.17
N ASN A 174 38.75 -8.05 -19.33
CA ASN A 174 38.21 -8.91 -18.28
C ASN A 174 37.55 -10.17 -18.83
N PHE A 175 36.89 -10.09 -19.99
CA PHE A 175 36.37 -11.27 -20.69
C PHE A 175 37.51 -12.07 -21.32
N ARG A 176 38.45 -11.43 -22.02
CA ARG A 176 39.59 -12.12 -22.68
C ARG A 176 40.49 -12.87 -21.70
N ASP A 177 40.74 -12.32 -20.52
CA ASP A 177 41.64 -12.93 -19.55
C ASP A 177 40.98 -14.04 -18.74
N LYS A 178 39.67 -13.93 -18.46
CA LYS A 178 38.90 -14.99 -17.81
C LYS A 178 38.58 -16.14 -18.77
N SER A 179 38.23 -15.85 -20.03
CA SER A 179 37.92 -16.87 -21.04
C SER A 179 39.10 -17.77 -21.37
N LYS A 180 40.34 -17.26 -21.38
CA LYS A 180 41.57 -18.08 -21.55
C LYS A 180 41.72 -19.21 -20.54
N ARG A 181 41.09 -19.10 -19.37
CA ARG A 181 41.18 -20.10 -18.28
C ARG A 181 40.06 -21.16 -18.34
N LEU A 182 39.13 -21.04 -19.30
CA LEU A 182 37.94 -21.88 -19.40
C LEU A 182 37.95 -22.62 -20.74
N LYS A 183 37.68 -23.92 -20.72
CA LYS A 183 37.59 -24.74 -21.95
C LYS A 183 36.35 -24.39 -22.76
N GLU A 184 35.24 -24.14 -22.07
CA GLU A 184 33.98 -23.66 -22.64
C GLU A 184 33.59 -22.39 -21.89
N VAL A 185 33.35 -21.31 -22.64
CA VAL A 185 33.11 -19.99 -22.06
C VAL A 185 31.61 -19.78 -21.87
N PRO A 186 31.11 -19.64 -20.63
CA PRO A 186 29.67 -19.50 -20.41
C PRO A 186 29.15 -18.14 -20.90
N LEU A 187 27.93 -18.12 -21.45
CA LEU A 187 27.28 -16.91 -21.96
C LEU A 187 27.18 -15.80 -20.88
N GLY A 188 26.91 -16.17 -19.63
CA GLY A 188 26.84 -15.21 -18.53
C GLY A 188 28.14 -14.43 -18.31
N LEU A 189 29.31 -15.03 -18.60
CA LEU A 189 30.60 -14.33 -18.48
C LEU A 189 30.75 -13.27 -19.59
N TYR A 190 30.13 -13.53 -20.74
CA TYR A 190 30.14 -12.64 -21.89
C TYR A 190 29.18 -11.47 -21.75
N THR A 191 28.00 -11.70 -21.16
CA THR A 191 26.97 -10.66 -20.93
C THR A 191 27.14 -9.91 -19.62
N TYR A 192 28.01 -10.39 -18.71
CA TYR A 192 28.29 -9.76 -17.41
C TYR A 192 28.56 -8.25 -17.47
N PRO A 193 29.34 -7.70 -18.43
CA PRO A 193 29.55 -6.25 -18.51
C PRO A 193 28.26 -5.45 -18.76
N VAL A 194 27.24 -6.05 -19.35
CA VAL A 194 25.94 -5.42 -19.60
C VAL A 194 25.10 -5.38 -18.33
N LEU A 195 25.03 -6.49 -17.60
CA LEU A 195 24.47 -6.51 -16.24
C LEU A 195 25.21 -5.50 -15.35
N GLN A 196 26.52 -5.38 -15.55
CA GLN A 196 27.33 -4.42 -14.82
C GLN A 196 26.93 -2.97 -15.07
N ALA A 197 26.65 -2.64 -16.33
CA ALA A 197 26.13 -1.35 -16.70
C ALA A 197 24.72 -1.13 -16.12
N ALA A 198 23.86 -2.16 -16.12
CA ALA A 198 22.52 -2.05 -15.56
C ALA A 198 22.56 -1.68 -14.07
N ASP A 199 23.35 -2.37 -13.24
CA ASP A 199 23.40 -2.05 -11.81
C ASP A 199 23.89 -0.60 -11.56
N ILE A 200 24.69 -0.01 -12.45
CA ILE A 200 25.14 1.40 -12.31
C ILE A 200 24.06 2.38 -12.77
N LEU A 201 23.50 2.13 -13.95
CA LEU A 201 22.63 3.09 -14.64
C LEU A 201 21.22 3.12 -14.06
N LEU A 202 20.76 1.98 -13.52
CA LEU A 202 19.44 1.87 -12.89
C LEU A 202 19.26 2.84 -11.72
N TYR A 203 20.34 3.16 -10.99
CA TYR A 203 20.33 4.14 -9.89
C TYR A 203 20.77 5.54 -10.29
N ASN A 204 20.86 5.80 -11.60
CA ASN A 204 21.26 7.08 -12.17
C ASN A 204 22.58 7.64 -11.59
N ALA A 205 23.54 6.75 -11.33
CA ALA A 205 24.75 7.04 -10.56
C ALA A 205 25.55 8.20 -11.18
N THR A 206 25.92 9.17 -10.35
CA THR A 206 26.75 10.31 -10.80
C THR A 206 28.24 9.98 -10.77
N HIS A 207 28.65 9.17 -9.80
CA HIS A 207 30.03 8.75 -9.59
C HIS A 207 30.06 7.29 -9.14
N VAL A 208 31.07 6.53 -9.59
CA VAL A 208 31.26 5.13 -9.22
C VAL A 208 32.69 4.94 -8.72
N PRO A 209 32.89 4.58 -7.44
CA PRO A 209 34.20 4.24 -6.91
C PRO A 209 34.63 2.86 -7.43
N VAL A 210 35.80 2.80 -8.08
CA VAL A 210 36.35 1.55 -8.62
C VAL A 210 37.87 1.51 -8.52
N GLY A 211 38.42 0.29 -8.46
CA GLY A 211 39.84 0.05 -8.70
C GLY A 211 40.23 0.20 -10.17
N GLU A 212 41.53 0.37 -10.43
CA GLU A 212 42.11 0.50 -11.77
C GLU A 212 41.69 -0.65 -12.72
N ASP A 213 41.47 -1.84 -12.17
CA ASP A 213 41.06 -3.07 -12.88
C ASP A 213 39.63 -3.03 -13.45
N ASN A 214 38.77 -2.16 -12.92
CA ASN A 214 37.38 -2.04 -13.39
C ASN A 214 37.13 -0.76 -14.20
N VAL A 215 38.15 0.07 -14.45
CA VAL A 215 38.05 1.32 -15.23
C VAL A 215 37.38 1.09 -16.58
N GLN A 216 37.81 0.05 -17.30
CA GLN A 216 37.27 -0.25 -18.63
C GLN A 216 35.80 -0.69 -18.60
N GLN A 217 35.34 -1.29 -17.49
CA GLN A 217 33.93 -1.65 -17.33
C GLN A 217 33.06 -0.42 -17.09
N ILE A 218 33.58 0.57 -16.34
CA ILE A 218 32.86 1.84 -16.16
C ILE A 218 32.86 2.64 -17.46
N GLN A 219 33.96 2.64 -18.23
CA GLN A 219 33.99 3.22 -19.58
C GLN A 219 32.98 2.56 -20.52
N PHE A 220 32.81 1.23 -20.40
CA PHE A 220 31.75 0.53 -21.12
C PHE A 220 30.36 1.02 -20.68
N ALA A 221 30.06 1.09 -19.38
CA ALA A 221 28.79 1.60 -18.87
C ALA A 221 28.51 3.06 -19.31
N GLN A 222 29.53 3.92 -19.33
CA GLN A 222 29.44 5.28 -19.88
C GLN A 222 29.04 5.26 -21.36
N GLY A 223 29.67 4.40 -22.16
CA GLY A 223 29.35 4.24 -23.58
C GLY A 223 27.93 3.74 -23.81
N VAL A 224 27.45 2.81 -22.99
CA VAL A 224 26.06 2.32 -23.01
C VAL A 224 25.08 3.45 -22.70
N ALA A 225 25.32 4.21 -21.63
CA ALA A 225 24.48 5.35 -21.24
C ALA A 225 24.45 6.44 -22.31
N GLN A 226 25.60 6.82 -22.87
CA GLN A 226 25.69 7.81 -23.95
C GLN A 226 24.92 7.37 -25.19
N ARG A 227 25.05 6.09 -25.56
CA ARG A 227 24.36 5.53 -26.72
C ARG A 227 22.85 5.51 -26.49
N PHE A 228 22.40 5.02 -25.34
CA PHE A 228 20.98 5.00 -24.99
C PHE A 228 20.39 6.42 -25.03
N ASN A 229 21.06 7.37 -24.36
CA ASN A 229 20.61 8.76 -24.32
C ASN A 229 20.55 9.45 -25.68
N ARG A 230 21.43 9.06 -26.61
CA ARG A 230 21.44 9.59 -27.98
C ARG A 230 20.26 9.06 -28.79
N ILE A 231 19.88 7.79 -28.58
CA ILE A 231 18.80 7.14 -29.33
C ILE A 231 17.43 7.55 -28.76
N HIS A 232 17.31 7.59 -27.44
CA HIS A 232 16.03 7.67 -26.74
C HIS A 232 15.82 8.99 -25.96
N GLY A 233 16.74 9.94 -26.08
CA GLY A 233 16.73 11.17 -25.27
C GLY A 233 17.35 10.97 -23.89
N ARG A 234 17.55 12.05 -23.14
CA ARG A 234 18.28 12.03 -21.86
C ARG A 234 17.53 11.19 -20.81
N THR A 235 18.07 10.02 -20.46
CA THR A 235 17.56 9.07 -19.45
C THR A 235 18.57 8.90 -18.32
N PHE A 236 19.79 8.50 -18.66
CA PHE A 236 20.84 8.18 -17.68
C PHE A 236 21.83 9.33 -17.51
N ASN A 237 22.35 9.51 -16.30
CA ASN A 237 23.58 10.25 -16.07
C ASN A 237 24.77 9.45 -16.61
N ILE A 238 25.81 10.16 -17.07
CA ILE A 238 27.07 9.52 -17.44
C ILE A 238 27.91 9.39 -16.17
N PRO A 239 28.09 8.18 -15.61
CA PRO A 239 28.75 8.01 -14.33
C PRO A 239 30.23 8.38 -14.43
N LYS A 240 30.74 9.20 -13.50
CA LYS A 240 32.16 9.55 -13.43
C LYS A 240 32.95 8.50 -12.65
N ILE A 241 34.11 8.12 -13.16
CA ILE A 241 35.01 7.18 -12.48
C ILE A 241 35.64 7.90 -11.27
N MET A 242 35.47 7.33 -10.08
CA MET A 242 36.24 7.71 -8.91
C MET A 242 37.32 6.64 -8.66
N LEU A 243 38.55 6.95 -9.06
CA LEU A 243 39.69 6.10 -8.75
C LEU A 243 40.10 6.31 -7.29
N GLU A 244 40.19 5.22 -6.53
CA GLU A 244 40.84 5.25 -5.23
C GLU A 244 42.36 5.36 -5.44
N GLY A 245 42.92 6.55 -5.27
CA GLY A 245 44.36 6.80 -5.36
C GLY A 245 45.03 6.66 -4.00
N GLY A 246 45.37 5.44 -3.58
CA GLY A 246 46.00 5.19 -2.28
C GLY A 246 46.90 3.95 -2.24
N MET A 247 47.78 3.91 -1.24
CA MET A 247 48.77 2.84 -1.01
C MET A 247 48.13 1.43 -0.91
N TRP A 248 46.89 1.33 -0.45
CA TRP A 248 46.12 0.09 -0.31
C TRP A 248 45.65 -0.54 -1.64
N CYS A 249 45.61 0.21 -2.75
CA CYS A 249 45.17 -0.30 -4.06
C CYS A 249 46.17 -1.28 -4.69
N ARG A 250 47.36 -1.42 -4.11
CA ARG A 250 48.48 -2.23 -4.64
C ARG A 250 48.90 -3.37 -3.72
N LEU A 251 48.06 -3.79 -2.77
CA LEU A 251 48.35 -4.95 -1.92
C LEU A 251 48.57 -6.21 -2.77
N ARG A 252 49.70 -6.86 -2.55
CA ARG A 252 50.18 -7.99 -3.34
C ARG A 252 49.95 -9.31 -2.63
N SER A 253 49.94 -10.41 -3.38
CA SER A 253 49.81 -11.74 -2.82
C SER A 253 50.96 -12.04 -1.86
N LEU A 254 50.63 -12.65 -0.71
CA LEU A 254 51.64 -13.11 0.26
C LEU A 254 52.51 -14.26 -0.29
N ARG A 255 52.06 -14.93 -1.36
CA ARG A 255 52.74 -16.11 -1.92
C ARG A 255 53.38 -15.82 -3.27
N LYS A 256 52.82 -14.89 -4.05
CA LYS A 256 53.32 -14.44 -5.35
C LYS A 256 53.39 -12.91 -5.39
N PRO A 257 54.43 -12.28 -4.81
CA PRO A 257 54.52 -10.83 -4.66
C PRO A 257 54.53 -10.04 -5.98
N GLU A 258 54.63 -10.69 -7.13
CA GLU A 258 54.44 -10.12 -8.46
C GLU A 258 52.97 -9.89 -8.83
N ASN A 259 52.05 -10.58 -8.15
CA ASN A 259 50.61 -10.54 -8.43
C ASN A 259 49.84 -9.74 -7.38
N LYS A 260 48.76 -9.09 -7.80
CA LYS A 260 47.77 -8.47 -6.90
C LYS A 260 47.16 -9.53 -5.98
N MET A 261 46.90 -9.18 -4.72
CA MET A 261 46.18 -10.07 -3.81
C MET A 261 44.76 -10.33 -4.34
N SER A 262 44.40 -11.60 -4.53
CA SER A 262 43.12 -11.98 -5.14
C SER A 262 42.31 -12.93 -4.26
N LYS A 263 40.99 -12.72 -4.24
CA LYS A 263 40.02 -13.57 -3.54
C LYS A 263 39.78 -14.92 -4.24
N SER A 264 40.15 -15.03 -5.52
CA SER A 264 39.93 -16.22 -6.36
C SER A 264 41.17 -17.10 -6.51
N GLU A 265 42.29 -16.74 -5.87
CA GLU A 265 43.47 -17.60 -5.84
C GLU A 265 43.18 -18.88 -5.02
N PRO A 266 43.45 -20.08 -5.56
CA PRO A 266 43.19 -21.34 -4.86
C PRO A 266 43.92 -21.45 -3.52
N ASP A 267 45.15 -20.94 -3.45
CA ASP A 267 45.94 -20.94 -2.21
C ASP A 267 45.38 -19.92 -1.22
N ALA A 268 44.75 -20.38 -0.14
CA ALA A 268 44.23 -19.52 0.92
C ALA A 268 45.31 -18.72 1.66
N LYS A 269 46.59 -19.16 1.62
CA LYS A 269 47.73 -18.46 2.23
C LYS A 269 48.21 -17.27 1.41
N SER A 270 47.70 -17.10 0.18
CA SER A 270 48.00 -15.97 -0.69
C SER A 270 47.40 -14.64 -0.22
N ARG A 271 46.44 -14.66 0.72
CA ARG A 271 45.62 -13.51 1.13
C ARG A 271 45.26 -13.56 2.61
N ILE A 272 44.92 -12.41 3.18
CA ILE A 272 44.35 -12.30 4.53
C ILE A 272 42.84 -12.04 4.38
N SER A 273 42.01 -12.90 4.98
CA SER A 273 40.55 -12.78 4.98
C SER A 273 40.09 -12.17 6.31
N LEU A 274 39.02 -11.37 6.27
CA LEU A 274 38.48 -10.75 7.49
C LEU A 274 37.91 -11.76 8.49
N THR A 275 37.62 -12.97 8.04
CA THR A 275 37.16 -14.10 8.86
C THR A 275 38.31 -14.97 9.39
N ASP A 276 39.56 -14.68 9.04
CA ASP A 276 40.69 -15.47 9.50
C ASP A 276 40.83 -15.32 11.02
N SER A 277 41.05 -16.45 11.71
CA SER A 277 41.39 -16.44 13.14
C SER A 277 42.74 -15.74 13.37
N SER A 278 43.05 -15.42 14.62
CA SER A 278 44.32 -14.76 14.94
C SER A 278 45.49 -15.67 14.57
N ASP A 279 45.32 -16.98 14.77
CA ASP A 279 46.29 -18.00 14.41
C ASP A 279 46.44 -18.14 12.89
N ASP A 280 45.35 -18.09 12.13
CA ASP A 280 45.38 -18.10 10.67
C ASP A 280 46.16 -16.90 10.11
N ILE A 281 45.92 -15.69 10.64
CA ILE A 281 46.62 -14.47 10.22
C ILE A 281 48.13 -14.63 10.49
N VAL A 282 48.49 -15.08 11.68
CA VAL A 282 49.88 -15.31 12.08
C VAL A 282 50.54 -16.35 11.18
N GLU A 283 49.88 -17.48 10.91
CA GLU A 283 50.42 -18.52 10.03
C GLU A 283 50.65 -17.99 8.61
N LYS A 284 49.68 -17.26 8.06
CA LYS A 284 49.75 -16.76 6.68
C LYS A 284 50.86 -15.72 6.51
N ILE A 285 51.03 -14.81 7.46
CA ILE A 285 52.09 -13.80 7.42
C ILE A 285 53.47 -14.45 7.66
N LYS A 286 53.58 -15.40 8.59
CA LYS A 286 54.82 -16.19 8.77
C LYS A 286 55.22 -16.92 7.49
N LYS A 287 54.23 -17.45 6.75
CA LYS A 287 54.42 -18.12 5.45
C LYS A 287 54.46 -17.15 4.27
N ALA A 288 54.51 -15.84 4.45
CA ALA A 288 54.67 -14.92 3.33
C ALA A 288 56.04 -15.11 2.64
N VAL A 289 56.07 -15.09 1.31
CA VAL A 289 57.30 -15.19 0.52
C VAL A 289 58.05 -13.87 0.56
N THR A 290 59.31 -13.92 0.96
CA THR A 290 60.25 -12.80 1.04
C THR A 290 61.56 -13.21 0.36
N ASP A 291 62.40 -12.24 0.02
CA ASP A 291 63.76 -12.53 -0.46
C ASP A 291 64.68 -13.06 0.66
N PHE A 292 65.92 -13.39 0.30
CA PHE A 292 66.93 -13.93 1.22
C PHE A 292 67.72 -12.86 1.99
N THR A 293 67.35 -11.58 1.87
CA THR A 293 68.08 -10.48 2.52
C THR A 293 67.51 -10.25 3.92
N SER A 294 68.34 -10.37 4.97
CA SER A 294 67.87 -10.28 6.35
C SER A 294 67.28 -8.92 6.73
N ALA A 295 67.84 -7.82 6.21
CA ALA A 295 67.40 -6.46 6.53
C ALA A 295 65.98 -6.16 6.02
N VAL A 296 65.20 -5.37 6.76
CA VAL A 296 63.85 -4.94 6.38
C VAL A 296 63.92 -3.58 5.68
N THR A 297 63.85 -3.55 4.35
CA THR A 297 63.88 -2.30 3.57
C THR A 297 62.70 -2.21 2.61
N TYR A 298 62.24 -0.98 2.36
CA TYR A 298 61.16 -0.70 1.43
C TYR A 298 61.70 -0.43 0.02
N ASP A 299 61.58 -1.43 -0.86
CA ASP A 299 61.90 -1.37 -2.29
C ASP A 299 60.85 -2.19 -3.07
N PRO A 300 59.74 -1.58 -3.51
CA PRO A 300 58.64 -2.30 -4.16
C PRO A 300 58.99 -2.95 -5.50
N GLU A 301 60.07 -2.54 -6.16
CA GLU A 301 60.50 -3.10 -7.44
C GLU A 301 61.44 -4.29 -7.24
N LYS A 302 62.48 -4.14 -6.42
CA LYS A 302 63.49 -5.20 -6.22
C LYS A 302 63.14 -6.15 -5.08
N ARG A 303 62.38 -5.69 -4.08
CA ARG A 303 62.01 -6.45 -2.87
C ARG A 303 60.48 -6.43 -2.65
N PRO A 304 59.68 -6.92 -3.61
CA PRO A 304 58.23 -6.79 -3.57
C PRO A 304 57.59 -7.51 -2.37
N GLY A 305 58.14 -8.64 -1.92
CA GLY A 305 57.62 -9.39 -0.77
C GLY A 305 57.76 -8.65 0.56
N VAL A 306 58.96 -8.12 0.85
CA VAL A 306 59.24 -7.37 2.09
C VAL A 306 58.51 -6.02 2.07
N SER A 307 58.51 -5.35 0.92
CA SER A 307 57.78 -4.08 0.75
C SER A 307 56.27 -4.23 0.92
N ASN A 308 55.70 -5.37 0.51
CA ASN A 308 54.29 -5.69 0.74
C ASN A 308 53.99 -5.87 2.25
N LEU A 309 54.90 -6.47 3.02
CA LEU A 309 54.74 -6.60 4.47
C LEU A 309 54.85 -5.25 5.19
N ILE A 310 55.79 -4.39 4.78
CA ILE A 310 55.91 -3.01 5.28
C ILE A 310 54.64 -2.21 4.96
N MET A 311 54.10 -2.39 3.75
CA MET A 311 52.84 -1.76 3.34
C MET A 311 51.67 -2.20 4.21
N ILE A 312 51.51 -3.51 4.45
CA ILE A 312 50.45 -4.05 5.32
C ILE A 312 50.59 -3.50 6.74
N HIS A 313 51.81 -3.46 7.27
CA HIS A 313 52.09 -2.91 8.60
C HIS A 313 51.72 -1.42 8.67
N SER A 314 52.17 -0.62 7.68
CA SER A 314 51.85 0.81 7.55
C SER A 314 50.33 1.07 7.55
N LEU A 315 49.57 0.26 6.82
CA LEU A 315 48.10 0.39 6.76
C LEU A 315 47.42 0.04 8.09
N CYS A 316 48.00 -0.86 8.88
CA CYS A 316 47.43 -1.28 10.17
C CYS A 316 47.80 -0.32 11.30
N SER A 317 49.03 0.21 11.31
CA SER A 317 49.56 1.07 12.38
C SER A 317 49.44 2.57 12.11
N GLY A 318 49.21 2.98 10.85
CA GLY A 318 49.20 4.38 10.43
C GLY A 318 50.59 5.02 10.30
N GLN A 319 51.67 4.24 10.52
CA GLN A 319 53.05 4.72 10.41
C GLN A 319 53.51 4.77 8.94
N SER A 320 54.45 5.67 8.62
CA SER A 320 55.06 5.70 7.29
C SER A 320 55.98 4.50 7.07
N ALA A 321 56.18 4.09 5.80
CA ALA A 321 57.11 3.01 5.47
C ALA A 321 58.55 3.31 5.95
N GLU A 322 58.93 4.59 5.95
CA GLU A 322 60.24 5.08 6.41
C GLU A 322 60.40 4.93 7.93
N ASP A 323 59.38 5.29 8.70
CA ASP A 323 59.41 5.17 10.16
C ASP A 323 59.40 3.71 10.60
N ILE A 324 58.68 2.85 9.87
CA ILE A 324 58.71 1.41 10.09
C ILE A 324 60.10 0.85 9.79
N CYS A 325 60.72 1.22 8.66
CA CYS A 325 62.07 0.76 8.35
C CYS A 325 63.09 1.20 9.40
N LYS A 326 62.92 2.38 10.02
CA LYS A 326 63.76 2.87 11.13
C LYS A 326 63.51 2.11 12.44
N SER A 327 62.27 1.81 12.78
CA SER A 327 61.92 1.15 14.05
C SER A 327 62.29 -0.32 14.09
N VAL A 328 62.51 -0.96 12.93
CA VAL A 328 62.81 -2.40 12.83
C VAL A 328 64.21 -2.72 12.29
N GLN A 329 65.15 -1.77 12.32
CA GLN A 329 66.51 -1.95 11.81
C GLN A 329 67.28 -3.10 12.49
N GLU A 330 66.96 -3.39 13.76
CA GLU A 330 67.65 -4.37 14.59
C GLU A 330 67.06 -5.78 14.50
N ILE A 331 65.98 -5.98 13.73
CA ILE A 331 65.33 -7.29 13.58
C ILE A 331 65.41 -7.81 12.14
N ASP A 332 65.60 -9.12 12.02
CA ASP A 332 65.59 -9.78 10.72
C ASP A 332 64.18 -9.92 10.14
N THR A 333 64.10 -10.19 8.84
CA THR A 333 62.83 -10.36 8.10
C THR A 333 61.95 -11.49 8.66
N GLY A 334 62.52 -12.50 9.32
CA GLY A 334 61.77 -13.58 9.95
C GLY A 334 61.04 -13.10 11.21
N LYS A 335 61.73 -12.40 12.10
CA LYS A 335 61.15 -11.76 13.29
C LYS A 335 60.17 -10.66 12.92
N TYR A 336 60.47 -9.90 11.87
CA TYR A 336 59.59 -8.84 11.37
C TYR A 336 58.20 -9.35 10.95
N LYS A 337 58.10 -10.56 10.37
CA LYS A 337 56.81 -11.18 10.05
C LYS A 337 55.91 -11.33 11.28
N SER A 338 56.46 -11.60 12.46
CA SER A 338 55.68 -11.68 13.69
C SER A 338 55.13 -10.31 14.09
N VAL A 339 55.93 -9.25 13.97
CA VAL A 339 55.49 -7.86 14.23
C VAL A 339 54.35 -7.47 13.30
N VAL A 340 54.45 -7.77 12.00
CA VAL A 340 53.37 -7.49 11.05
C VAL A 340 52.12 -8.31 11.37
N ALA A 341 52.28 -9.56 11.81
CA ALA A 341 51.15 -10.39 12.20
C ALA A 341 50.39 -9.84 13.40
N GLU A 342 51.10 -9.38 14.43
CA GLU A 342 50.49 -8.74 15.61
C GLU A 342 49.73 -7.47 15.22
N ALA A 343 50.34 -6.59 14.42
CA ALA A 343 49.69 -5.37 13.94
C ALA A 343 48.39 -5.65 13.16
N VAL A 344 48.39 -6.68 12.30
CA VAL A 344 47.18 -7.08 11.56
C VAL A 344 46.13 -7.68 12.48
N VAL A 345 46.53 -8.55 13.42
CA VAL A 345 45.60 -9.15 14.39
C VAL A 345 44.94 -8.06 15.24
N GLU A 346 45.73 -7.12 15.77
CA GLU A 346 45.22 -6.02 16.58
C GLU A 346 44.25 -5.13 15.79
N HIS A 347 44.61 -4.76 14.55
CA HIS A 347 43.76 -3.94 13.69
C HIS A 347 42.44 -4.64 13.31
N LEU A 348 42.48 -5.94 13.03
CA LEU A 348 41.29 -6.71 12.61
C LEU A 348 40.42 -7.18 13.78
N LYS A 349 40.95 -7.24 15.02
CA LYS A 349 40.23 -7.70 16.21
C LYS A 349 38.87 -7.01 16.43
N PRO A 350 38.75 -5.67 16.48
CA PRO A 350 37.45 -5.02 16.72
C PRO A 350 36.44 -5.29 15.61
N ILE A 351 36.89 -5.46 14.36
CA ILE A 351 36.03 -5.78 13.21
C ILE A 351 35.48 -7.19 13.35
N ARG A 352 36.35 -8.14 13.67
CA ARG A 352 35.98 -9.54 13.85
C ARG A 352 35.01 -9.71 15.00
N THR A 353 35.25 -9.05 16.14
CA THR A 353 34.31 -9.06 17.26
C THR A 353 32.95 -8.57 16.81
N LYS A 354 32.88 -7.41 16.15
CA LYS A 354 31.60 -6.86 15.71
C LYS A 354 30.90 -7.73 14.65
N MET A 355 31.67 -8.34 13.76
CA MET A 355 31.14 -9.28 12.77
C MET A 355 30.53 -10.51 13.43
N ILE A 356 31.19 -11.10 14.43
CA ILE A 356 30.68 -12.25 15.17
C ILE A 356 29.41 -11.87 15.93
N GLU A 357 29.38 -10.72 16.60
CA GLU A 357 28.17 -10.19 17.26
C GLU A 357 27.00 -10.07 16.27
N LEU A 358 27.21 -9.43 15.12
CA LEU A 358 26.16 -9.24 14.12
C LEU A 358 25.71 -10.57 13.49
N MET A 359 26.61 -11.53 13.32
CA MET A 359 26.26 -12.87 12.82
C MET A 359 25.43 -13.69 13.80
N GLN A 360 25.42 -13.33 15.09
CA GLN A 360 24.54 -13.93 16.10
C GLN A 360 23.12 -13.36 16.07
N ASP A 361 22.88 -12.28 15.30
CA ASP A 361 21.56 -11.67 15.09
C ASP A 361 21.17 -11.68 13.60
N PRO A 362 20.72 -12.83 13.07
CA PRO A 362 20.28 -12.93 11.68
C PRO A 362 19.07 -12.05 11.37
N ALA A 363 18.19 -11.79 12.34
CA ALA A 363 16.98 -11.00 12.14
C ALA A 363 17.34 -9.55 11.81
N TYR A 364 18.22 -8.93 12.61
CA TYR A 364 18.72 -7.59 12.32
C TYR A 364 19.39 -7.49 10.95
N LEU A 365 20.17 -8.50 10.55
CA LEU A 365 20.82 -8.52 9.23
C LEU A 365 19.81 -8.60 8.08
N LEU A 366 18.76 -9.40 8.24
CA LEU A 366 17.67 -9.49 7.25
C LEU A 366 16.91 -8.17 7.16
N ASP A 367 16.64 -7.51 8.28
CA ASP A 367 15.98 -6.19 8.32
C ASP A 367 16.81 -5.12 7.60
N VAL A 368 18.12 -5.07 7.85
CA VAL A 368 19.03 -4.15 7.15
C VAL A 368 19.00 -4.38 5.63
N LEU A 369 18.99 -5.65 5.19
CA LEU A 369 18.94 -6.01 3.77
C LEU A 369 17.57 -5.73 3.14
N LYS A 370 16.48 -5.93 3.89
CA LYS A 370 15.11 -5.62 3.48
C LYS A 370 14.95 -4.12 3.24
N ILE A 371 15.29 -3.30 4.25
CA ILE A 371 15.28 -1.83 4.16
C ILE A 371 16.16 -1.33 3.02
N GLY A 372 17.33 -1.95 2.83
CA GLY A 372 18.20 -1.61 1.72
C GLY A 372 17.60 -1.95 0.36
N THR A 373 16.89 -3.07 0.24
CA THR A 373 16.24 -3.52 -0.99
C THR A 373 15.08 -2.60 -1.35
N GLU A 374 14.26 -2.21 -0.38
CA GLU A 374 13.15 -1.25 -0.58
C GLU A 374 13.68 0.10 -1.06
N LYS A 375 14.74 0.62 -0.43
CA LYS A 375 15.41 1.85 -0.89
C LYS A 375 15.98 1.71 -2.30
N ALA A 376 16.52 0.55 -2.64
CA ALA A 376 17.03 0.28 -3.97
C ALA A 376 15.88 0.29 -5.00
N ILE A 377 14.78 -0.42 -4.75
CA ILE A 377 13.60 -0.43 -5.64
C ILE A 377 13.07 0.98 -5.86
N GLY A 378 12.84 1.74 -4.79
CA GLY A 378 12.33 3.12 -4.89
C GLY A 378 13.24 4.09 -5.68
N LEU A 379 14.55 3.84 -5.72
CA LEU A 379 15.48 4.64 -6.56
C LEU A 379 15.53 4.17 -8.02
N SER A 380 15.27 2.89 -8.26
CA SER A 380 15.46 2.26 -9.57
C SER A 380 14.20 2.26 -10.44
N GLU A 381 13.03 2.18 -9.82
CA GLU A 381 11.73 2.10 -10.49
C GLU A 381 11.41 3.32 -11.38
N PRO A 382 11.63 4.58 -10.94
CA PRO A 382 11.38 5.73 -11.83
C PRO A 382 12.27 5.73 -13.08
N ILE A 383 13.51 5.26 -12.94
CA ILE A 383 14.46 5.15 -14.05
C ILE A 383 14.04 4.04 -15.00
N TRP A 384 13.60 2.90 -14.45
CA TRP A 384 13.09 1.78 -15.24
C TRP A 384 11.84 2.14 -16.02
N ASN A 385 10.90 2.88 -15.43
CA ASN A 385 9.68 3.34 -16.09
C ASN A 385 9.99 4.31 -17.25
N ASP A 386 10.93 5.24 -17.05
CA ASP A 386 11.40 6.13 -18.13
C ASP A 386 12.07 5.34 -19.26
N VAL A 387 12.87 4.31 -18.92
CA VAL A 387 13.45 3.39 -19.92
C VAL A 387 12.35 2.68 -20.70
N CYS A 388 11.39 2.04 -20.02
CA CYS A 388 10.27 1.32 -20.62
C CYS A 388 9.52 2.18 -21.62
N TYR A 389 9.04 3.35 -21.18
CA TYR A 389 8.35 4.33 -22.02
C TYR A 389 9.16 4.68 -23.28
N LYS A 390 10.45 4.93 -23.13
CA LYS A 390 11.33 5.35 -24.22
C LYS A 390 11.70 4.26 -25.22
N VAL A 391 11.75 3.00 -24.78
CA VAL A 391 12.03 1.86 -25.67
C VAL A 391 10.77 1.21 -26.21
N GLY A 392 9.58 1.75 -25.88
CA GLY A 392 8.30 1.20 -26.31
C GLY A 392 7.97 -0.14 -25.64
N ILE A 393 8.62 -0.46 -24.52
CA ILE A 393 8.18 -1.53 -23.64
C ILE A 393 7.13 -0.91 -22.74
N SER A 394 5.89 -1.32 -22.89
CA SER A 394 4.86 -0.89 -21.96
C SER A 394 5.28 -1.39 -20.57
N PRO A 395 5.46 -0.53 -19.53
CA PRO A 395 5.70 -1.03 -18.16
C PRO A 395 4.64 -2.10 -17.86
N MET A 396 4.96 -3.14 -17.08
CA MET A 396 4.09 -4.34 -16.90
C MET A 396 2.59 -4.03 -16.66
N HIS A 397 2.25 -2.82 -16.22
CA HIS A 397 0.91 -2.24 -16.17
C HIS A 397 0.18 -1.92 -17.49
N SER A 398 0.79 -1.99 -18.68
CA SER A 398 0.22 -1.36 -19.90
C SER A 398 -0.08 -2.29 -21.08
N TRP A 399 -0.02 -3.61 -20.88
CA TRP A 399 -0.56 -4.57 -21.86
C TRP A 399 -2.08 -4.74 -21.78
N LEU A 400 -2.73 -4.22 -20.72
CA LEU A 400 -4.18 -4.34 -20.53
C LEU A 400 -5.00 -3.16 -21.09
N SER A 401 -4.38 -2.04 -21.50
CA SER A 401 -5.12 -0.77 -21.64
C SER A 401 -5.11 -0.13 -23.04
N ASN A 402 -4.82 -0.83 -24.13
CA ASN A 402 -4.83 -0.19 -25.47
C ASN A 402 -5.42 -1.11 -26.55
N SER A 403 -6.75 -1.09 -26.67
CA SER A 403 -7.38 -1.19 -27.98
C SER A 403 -8.30 0.01 -28.20
N LYS A 404 -8.04 0.71 -29.31
CA LYS A 404 -8.87 1.74 -29.99
C LYS A 404 -8.83 3.16 -29.41
N THR A 405 -8.75 4.24 -30.19
CA THR A 405 -8.51 4.49 -31.63
C THR A 405 -8.25 5.99 -31.76
N ASP A 406 -7.33 6.36 -32.65
CA ASP A 406 -7.22 7.70 -33.22
C ASP A 406 -8.59 8.22 -33.71
N ASN A 407 -8.88 9.51 -33.49
CA ASN A 407 -9.60 10.33 -34.47
C ASN A 407 -9.45 11.84 -34.19
N ASN A 408 -8.68 12.49 -35.07
CA ASN A 408 -8.81 13.90 -35.41
C ASN A 408 -10.17 14.14 -36.09
N ALA A 409 -11.00 15.06 -35.59
CA ALA A 409 -11.95 15.80 -36.42
C ALA A 409 -12.58 17.01 -35.68
N SER A 410 -12.15 18.21 -36.10
CA SER A 410 -12.96 19.40 -36.38
C SER A 410 -13.97 19.97 -35.37
N HIS A 411 -13.62 21.18 -34.91
CA HIS A 411 -14.47 22.30 -34.50
C HIS A 411 -15.83 22.40 -35.20
N VAL A 412 -16.90 22.53 -34.40
CA VAL A 412 -18.16 23.19 -34.81
C VAL A 412 -18.69 24.04 -33.64
N HIS A 413 -19.06 25.28 -33.97
CA HIS A 413 -19.68 26.30 -33.13
C HIS A 413 -21.01 25.86 -32.52
N VAL A 414 -21.28 26.28 -31.28
CA VAL A 414 -22.63 26.28 -30.69
C VAL A 414 -23.01 27.72 -30.33
N GLU A 415 -24.12 28.17 -30.92
CA GLU A 415 -24.78 29.45 -30.67
C GLU A 415 -25.49 29.47 -29.32
N GLN A 416 -25.49 30.66 -28.70
CA GLN A 416 -26.21 31.00 -27.49
C GLN A 416 -27.73 31.11 -27.75
N GLN A 417 -28.56 30.52 -26.90
CA GLN A 417 -29.92 31.00 -26.65
C GLN A 417 -30.21 31.07 -25.14
N GLN A 418 -30.84 32.18 -24.77
CA GLN A 418 -31.16 32.65 -23.41
C GLN A 418 -32.57 32.24 -22.95
N GLN A 419 -32.67 32.01 -21.62
CA GLN A 419 -33.79 32.25 -20.68
C GLN A 419 -35.03 31.33 -20.68
N GLN A 420 -35.28 30.63 -19.55
CA GLN A 420 -36.16 31.08 -18.44
C GLN A 420 -36.19 30.07 -17.25
N PRO A 421 -36.55 30.52 -16.02
CA PRO A 421 -36.19 29.88 -14.75
C PRO A 421 -37.31 29.01 -14.15
N GLY A 422 -36.95 27.90 -13.49
CA GLY A 422 -37.83 27.22 -12.55
C GLY A 422 -37.74 25.69 -12.56
N ILE A 423 -37.50 25.14 -11.37
CA ILE A 423 -37.51 23.70 -11.01
C ILE A 423 -36.20 22.97 -11.37
N LYS A 424 -35.28 22.93 -10.38
CA LYS A 424 -33.98 22.27 -10.47
C LYS A 424 -34.15 20.76 -10.37
N SER A 425 -33.62 20.07 -11.37
CA SER A 425 -33.66 18.63 -11.62
C SER A 425 -32.94 17.79 -10.55
N ALA A 426 -33.48 16.60 -10.28
CA ALA A 426 -32.96 15.62 -9.32
C ALA A 426 -31.70 14.84 -9.78
N ARG A 427 -31.16 15.15 -10.99
CA ARG A 427 -30.04 14.48 -11.69
C ARG A 427 -28.74 14.35 -10.88
N SER A 428 -28.66 15.05 -9.76
CA SER A 428 -27.51 15.13 -8.88
C SER A 428 -27.57 14.16 -7.68
N TYR A 429 -28.68 13.46 -7.44
CA TYR A 429 -28.93 12.78 -6.15
C TYR A 429 -28.89 11.24 -6.16
N SER A 430 -29.05 10.56 -7.30
CA SER A 430 -28.94 9.09 -7.36
C SER A 430 -27.48 8.59 -7.39
N ILE A 431 -26.58 9.37 -7.99
CA ILE A 431 -25.13 9.17 -7.88
C ILE A 431 -24.68 9.41 -6.43
N LEU A 432 -25.46 10.11 -5.60
CA LEU A 432 -25.11 10.49 -4.22
C LEU A 432 -25.27 9.38 -3.17
N SER A 433 -26.05 8.30 -3.39
CA SER A 433 -26.28 7.26 -2.36
C SER A 433 -25.15 6.22 -2.28
N SER A 434 -24.67 5.72 -3.42
CA SER A 434 -23.40 4.98 -3.52
C SER A 434 -22.24 5.89 -3.15
N ASN A 435 -22.31 7.18 -3.53
CA ASN A 435 -21.41 8.20 -3.00
C ASN A 435 -21.66 8.55 -1.54
N MET A 436 -22.68 8.11 -0.80
CA MET A 436 -22.90 8.54 0.60
C MET A 436 -22.26 7.56 1.55
N ASN A 437 -22.46 6.25 1.33
CA ASN A 437 -21.58 5.24 1.91
C ASN A 437 -20.17 5.49 1.38
N MET A 438 -19.92 5.63 0.08
CA MET A 438 -18.58 6.02 -0.37
C MET A 438 -18.13 7.42 0.14
N ARG A 439 -18.95 8.40 0.55
CA ARG A 439 -18.51 9.70 1.16
C ARG A 439 -18.37 9.63 2.68
N PHE A 440 -19.01 8.68 3.34
CA PHE A 440 -18.85 8.40 4.75
C PHE A 440 -17.72 7.40 4.94
N SER A 441 -17.69 6.32 4.16
CA SER A 441 -16.58 5.39 3.95
C SER A 441 -15.36 6.11 3.39
N LEU A 442 -15.46 6.97 2.37
CA LEU A 442 -14.37 7.88 2.02
C LEU A 442 -14.19 8.92 3.10
N GLY A 443 -15.20 9.51 3.73
CA GLY A 443 -15.01 10.54 4.78
C GLY A 443 -14.29 10.00 6.01
N PHE A 444 -14.41 8.70 6.26
CA PHE A 444 -13.94 7.99 7.42
C PHE A 444 -12.62 7.25 7.10
N ALA A 445 -12.53 6.59 5.95
CA ALA A 445 -11.26 6.19 5.31
C ALA A 445 -10.39 7.39 4.93
N LEU A 446 -10.99 8.58 4.74
CA LEU A 446 -10.32 9.88 4.66
C LEU A 446 -9.95 10.28 6.06
N ILE A 447 -10.76 10.22 7.11
CA ILE A 447 -10.25 10.52 8.48
C ILE A 447 -9.05 9.61 8.88
N VAL A 448 -8.94 8.43 8.28
CA VAL A 448 -7.86 7.44 8.50
C VAL A 448 -6.67 7.59 7.57
N ALA A 449 -6.92 7.63 6.26
CA ALA A 449 -6.04 8.26 5.30
C ALA A 449 -6.35 9.75 5.30
N LEU A 450 -6.22 10.37 6.50
CA LEU A 450 -6.16 11.81 6.84
C LEU A 450 -7.37 12.68 7.18
N GLY A 451 -7.12 13.49 8.20
CA GLY A 451 -7.56 14.87 8.22
C GLY A 451 -7.22 15.74 6.98
N ILE A 452 -7.10 15.27 5.74
CA ILE A 452 -7.26 16.09 4.53
C ILE A 452 -8.12 15.33 3.50
N ALA A 453 -8.92 16.07 2.74
CA ALA A 453 -9.63 15.70 1.49
C ALA A 453 -11.13 15.40 1.50
N GLY A 454 -11.87 15.98 2.44
CA GLY A 454 -13.22 16.46 2.12
C GLY A 454 -13.15 17.90 1.61
N ILE A 455 -12.77 18.08 0.35
CA ILE A 455 -13.37 19.17 -0.40
C ILE A 455 -13.98 18.53 -1.65
N ALA A 456 -15.28 18.30 -1.58
CA ALA A 456 -16.24 18.27 -2.68
C ALA A 456 -17.57 18.75 -2.07
N TYR A 457 -17.84 20.04 -2.26
CA TYR A 457 -19.01 20.83 -1.85
C TYR A 457 -19.00 21.43 -0.43
N GLY A 458 -19.19 22.76 -0.40
CA GLY A 458 -19.26 23.58 0.80
C GLY A 458 -20.70 23.93 1.18
N PHE A 459 -20.81 24.60 2.32
CA PHE A 459 -22.05 25.01 2.98
C PHE A 459 -23.02 25.85 2.11
N THR A 460 -24.30 25.58 2.41
CA THR A 460 -25.51 26.45 2.44
C THR A 460 -25.90 27.26 1.20
N SER A 461 -27.17 27.07 0.81
CA SER A 461 -28.10 27.98 0.09
C SER A 461 -27.53 29.37 -0.20
N GLU A 462 -27.41 29.86 -1.44
CA GLU A 462 -28.40 29.97 -2.51
C GLU A 462 -27.68 29.96 -3.89
N GLU A 463 -28.45 29.78 -4.98
CA GLU A 463 -28.04 30.03 -6.39
C GLU A 463 -27.25 28.94 -7.16
N ASN A 464 -27.91 27.82 -7.49
CA ASN A 464 -27.54 26.98 -8.66
C ASN A 464 -27.99 27.63 -9.99
N GLU A 465 -27.07 28.03 -10.87
CA GLU A 465 -27.21 27.98 -12.34
C GLU A 465 -25.89 28.33 -13.05
N LEU A 466 -24.77 27.65 -12.73
CA LEU A 466 -23.49 27.82 -13.47
C LEU A 466 -22.43 26.71 -13.21
N ILE A 467 -22.81 25.43 -13.15
CA ILE A 467 -21.92 24.35 -12.64
C ILE A 467 -21.49 23.35 -13.74
N SER A 468 -20.85 23.87 -14.78
CA SER A 468 -19.96 23.06 -15.63
C SER A 468 -18.62 23.77 -15.90
N GLU A 469 -18.59 25.11 -15.84
CA GLU A 469 -17.34 25.90 -15.89
C GLU A 469 -16.67 26.10 -14.52
N VAL A 470 -17.41 25.97 -13.40
CA VAL A 470 -16.89 26.26 -12.04
C VAL A 470 -16.10 25.10 -11.42
N MET A 471 -16.27 23.85 -11.88
CA MET A 471 -15.53 22.70 -11.33
C MET A 471 -14.02 22.80 -11.61
N VAL A 472 -13.63 23.26 -12.80
CA VAL A 472 -12.22 23.44 -13.20
C VAL A 472 -11.50 24.48 -12.33
N HIS A 473 -12.17 25.55 -11.91
CA HIS A 473 -11.55 26.62 -11.10
C HIS A 473 -11.45 26.30 -9.60
N ARG A 474 -12.23 25.33 -9.09
CA ARG A 474 -12.21 24.95 -7.66
C ARG A 474 -11.15 23.91 -7.32
N ASP A 475 -10.78 23.04 -8.27
CA ASP A 475 -9.71 22.05 -8.07
C ASP A 475 -8.33 22.70 -8.02
N GLU A 476 -8.11 23.77 -8.79
CA GLU A 476 -6.90 24.61 -8.71
C GLU A 476 -6.73 25.26 -7.32
N LEU A 477 -7.84 25.65 -6.68
CA LEU A 477 -7.82 26.32 -5.37
C LEU A 477 -7.44 25.37 -4.22
N ARG A 478 -7.88 24.11 -4.28
CA ARG A 478 -7.61 23.08 -3.26
C ARG A 478 -6.18 22.56 -3.36
N ILE A 479 -5.73 22.34 -4.59
CA ILE A 479 -4.33 22.11 -4.91
C ILE A 479 -3.49 23.27 -4.41
N SER A 480 -3.92 24.52 -4.59
CA SER A 480 -3.23 25.72 -4.09
C SER A 480 -3.09 25.75 -2.55
N ILE A 481 -4.13 25.35 -1.79
CA ILE A 481 -4.07 25.27 -0.32
C ILE A 481 -3.11 24.17 0.14
N VAL A 482 -3.21 22.96 -0.42
CA VAL A 482 -2.29 21.85 -0.10
C VAL A 482 -0.86 22.20 -0.52
N ASN A 483 -0.68 22.86 -1.66
CA ASN A 483 0.61 23.35 -2.14
C ASN A 483 1.20 24.43 -1.25
N SER A 484 0.35 25.29 -0.68
CA SER A 484 0.71 26.32 0.30
C SER A 484 1.17 25.71 1.62
N LEU A 485 0.45 24.70 2.12
CA LEU A 485 0.79 23.96 3.34
C LEU A 485 2.08 23.12 3.18
N LEU A 486 2.30 22.54 2.00
CA LEU A 486 3.45 21.67 1.70
C LEU A 486 4.67 22.40 1.12
N GLY A 487 4.51 23.64 0.65
CA GLY A 487 5.53 24.36 -0.10
C GLY A 487 5.96 23.69 -1.41
N LYS A 488 5.07 22.91 -2.06
CA LYS A 488 5.33 22.14 -3.29
C LYS A 488 4.16 22.28 -4.25
N ASN A 489 4.38 22.28 -5.56
CA ASN A 489 3.30 22.22 -6.56
C ASN A 489 2.93 20.75 -6.85
N LEU A 490 1.79 20.31 -6.34
CA LEU A 490 1.14 19.04 -6.70
C LEU A 490 0.23 19.29 -7.91
N THR A 491 0.37 18.47 -8.94
CA THR A 491 -0.59 18.37 -10.05
C THR A 491 -0.91 16.88 -10.18
N PRO A 492 -2.19 16.46 -10.14
CA PRO A 492 -2.55 15.07 -10.37
C PRO A 492 -1.95 14.59 -11.70
N LYS A 493 -1.40 13.38 -11.74
CA LYS A 493 -0.97 12.81 -13.02
C LYS A 493 -2.19 12.59 -13.92
N PRO A 494 -2.05 12.55 -15.26
CA PRO A 494 -3.17 12.38 -16.19
C PRO A 494 -4.04 11.12 -16.00
N LYS A 495 -3.67 10.20 -15.09
CA LYS A 495 -4.36 8.94 -14.79
C LYS A 495 -4.71 8.73 -13.32
N GLU A 496 -4.25 9.60 -12.40
CA GLU A 496 -4.54 9.44 -10.97
C GLU A 496 -5.82 10.18 -10.60
N SER A 497 -6.75 9.49 -9.92
CA SER A 497 -7.91 10.16 -9.32
C SER A 497 -7.48 11.14 -8.23
N LEU A 498 -8.20 12.26 -8.13
CA LEU A 498 -7.98 13.26 -7.07
C LEU A 498 -8.05 12.63 -5.68
N THR A 499 -8.99 11.70 -5.49
CA THR A 499 -9.17 10.91 -4.26
C THR A 499 -7.91 10.12 -3.90
N CYS A 500 -7.29 9.46 -4.88
CA CYS A 500 -6.06 8.71 -4.68
C CYS A 500 -4.88 9.62 -4.30
N THR A 501 -4.67 10.69 -5.07
CA THR A 501 -3.59 11.66 -4.81
C THR A 501 -3.73 12.26 -3.43
N LEU A 502 -4.96 12.58 -3.02
CA LEU A 502 -5.25 13.06 -1.68
C LEU A 502 -4.92 11.98 -0.65
N CYS A 503 -5.55 10.80 -0.67
CA CYS A 503 -5.26 9.71 0.26
C CYS A 503 -3.74 9.51 0.53
N HIS A 504 -2.92 9.45 -0.52
CA HIS A 504 -1.48 9.33 -0.36
C HIS A 504 -0.81 10.56 0.27
N THR A 505 -1.10 11.76 -0.26
CA THR A 505 -0.36 12.99 0.05
C THR A 505 -0.35 13.29 1.53
N LEU A 506 -1.49 13.07 2.13
CA LEU A 506 -1.73 13.53 3.47
C LEU A 506 -1.33 12.35 4.39
N LEU A 507 -1.51 11.07 4.01
CA LEU A 507 -1.24 9.94 4.91
C LEU A 507 0.26 9.90 5.14
N LEU A 508 1.01 10.32 4.13
CA LEU A 508 2.40 10.68 4.27
C LEU A 508 2.67 11.73 5.38
N MET A 509 1.89 12.80 5.51
CA MET A 509 1.97 13.78 6.60
C MET A 509 1.69 13.14 7.97
N VAL A 510 0.58 12.41 8.14
CA VAL A 510 0.23 11.77 9.43
C VAL A 510 1.25 10.70 9.81
N LEU A 511 1.61 9.81 8.89
CA LEU A 511 2.67 8.83 9.11
C LEU A 511 4.00 9.51 9.44
N ASN A 512 4.30 10.65 8.81
CA ASN A 512 5.50 11.41 9.15
C ASN A 512 5.44 12.03 10.55
N TRP A 513 4.29 12.50 11.03
CA TRP A 513 4.13 12.93 12.44
C TRP A 513 4.36 11.76 13.40
N ILE A 514 3.75 10.60 13.14
CA ILE A 514 3.91 9.39 13.95
C ILE A 514 5.36 8.92 13.95
N HIS A 515 6.02 8.86 12.78
CA HIS A 515 7.41 8.46 12.63
C HIS A 515 8.40 9.46 13.24
N GLN A 516 8.04 10.73 13.35
CA GLN A 516 8.80 11.75 14.08
C GLN A 516 8.63 11.63 15.60
N GLY A 517 7.80 10.70 16.09
CA GLY A 517 7.59 10.43 17.50
C GLY A 517 6.67 11.45 18.18
N LEU A 518 5.77 12.11 17.42
CA LEU A 518 4.77 12.97 18.03
C LEU A 518 3.83 12.14 18.94
N PRO A 519 3.40 12.68 20.09
CA PRO A 519 2.39 12.06 20.94
C PRO A 519 1.05 11.93 20.22
N ASP A 520 0.31 10.86 20.51
CA ASP A 520 -0.99 10.56 19.88
C ASP A 520 -2.00 11.71 20.02
N LEU A 521 -2.03 12.37 21.18
CA LEU A 521 -2.89 13.55 21.40
C LEU A 521 -2.53 14.73 20.47
N GLU A 522 -1.24 14.94 20.21
CA GLU A 522 -0.77 16.01 19.31
C GLU A 522 -1.09 15.65 17.86
N VAL A 523 -0.93 14.39 17.47
CA VAL A 523 -1.32 13.88 16.14
C VAL A 523 -2.84 14.04 15.94
N ALA A 524 -3.65 13.61 16.91
CA ALA A 524 -5.11 13.73 16.86
C ALA A 524 -5.55 15.21 16.77
N THR A 525 -4.93 16.10 17.55
CA THR A 525 -5.21 17.54 17.48
C THR A 525 -4.90 18.11 16.10
N ASN A 526 -3.74 17.75 15.54
CA ASN A 526 -3.38 18.18 14.19
C ASN A 526 -4.37 17.63 13.14
N VAL A 527 -4.83 16.38 13.27
CA VAL A 527 -5.83 15.79 12.38
C VAL A 527 -7.17 16.52 12.50
N LYS A 528 -7.61 16.87 13.72
CA LYS A 528 -8.84 17.67 13.96
C LYS A 528 -8.77 19.06 13.33
N ASP A 529 -7.68 19.78 13.57
CA ASP A 529 -7.47 21.12 13.00
C ASP A 529 -7.47 21.08 11.47
N LEU A 530 -6.89 20.03 10.92
CA LEU A 530 -6.79 19.83 9.49
C LEU A 530 -8.14 19.45 8.87
N CYS A 531 -8.91 18.59 9.55
CA CYS A 531 -10.30 18.30 9.23
C CYS A 531 -11.16 19.58 9.18
N LYS A 532 -11.03 20.45 10.18
CA LYS A 532 -11.73 21.74 10.25
C LYS A 532 -11.27 22.73 9.18
N THR A 533 -9.95 22.84 9.00
CA THR A 533 -9.33 23.76 8.01
C THR A 533 -9.75 23.43 6.60
N LEU A 534 -9.95 22.15 6.32
CA LEU A 534 -10.32 21.66 5.00
C LEU A 534 -11.82 21.40 4.87
N ASN A 535 -12.58 21.59 5.95
CA ASN A 535 -14.01 21.41 5.98
C ASN A 535 -14.45 20.01 5.50
N ILE A 536 -13.78 18.97 6.02
CA ILE A 536 -13.99 17.58 5.58
C ILE A 536 -15.38 17.08 5.95
N VAL A 537 -15.74 17.31 7.20
CA VAL A 537 -17.07 17.14 7.78
C VAL A 537 -17.42 18.44 8.51
N PRO A 538 -18.69 18.66 8.92
CA PRO A 538 -19.02 19.81 9.76
C PRO A 538 -18.05 19.94 10.93
N ALA A 539 -17.60 21.16 11.23
CA ALA A 539 -16.53 21.38 12.23
C ALA A 539 -16.85 20.80 13.62
N SER A 540 -18.15 20.72 13.96
CA SER A 540 -18.64 20.05 15.17
C SER A 540 -18.37 18.54 15.18
N MET A 541 -18.36 17.89 14.02
CA MET A 541 -18.15 16.44 13.89
C MET A 541 -16.68 16.03 13.75
N CYS A 542 -15.79 16.94 13.33
CA CYS A 542 -14.37 16.63 13.16
C CYS A 542 -13.73 16.11 14.46
N ASP A 543 -14.14 16.66 15.61
CA ASP A 543 -13.59 16.24 16.90
C ASP A 543 -14.09 14.84 17.27
N ASP A 544 -15.41 14.63 17.18
CA ASP A 544 -16.08 13.37 17.52
C ASP A 544 -15.54 12.20 16.70
N VAL A 545 -15.42 12.36 15.37
CA VAL A 545 -14.96 11.26 14.52
C VAL A 545 -13.48 10.93 14.79
N VAL A 546 -12.63 11.94 15.03
CA VAL A 546 -11.22 11.67 15.35
C VAL A 546 -11.10 10.98 16.71
N ASP A 547 -11.88 11.41 17.70
CA ASP A 547 -11.86 10.80 19.03
C ASP A 547 -12.37 9.36 19.01
N GLN A 548 -13.40 9.08 18.21
CA GLN A 548 -14.00 7.76 18.09
C GLN A 548 -13.04 6.69 17.54
N TYR A 549 -12.07 7.05 16.68
CA TYR A 549 -11.30 6.04 15.92
C TYR A 549 -9.78 6.20 15.99
N SER A 550 -9.28 7.29 16.56
CA SER A 550 -7.83 7.54 16.64
C SER A 550 -7.09 6.45 17.43
N ALA A 551 -7.71 5.86 18.45
CA ALA A 551 -7.09 4.83 19.28
C ALA A 551 -6.68 3.59 18.48
N GLU A 552 -7.58 3.04 17.68
CA GLU A 552 -7.34 1.85 16.86
C GLU A 552 -6.30 2.13 15.78
N LEU A 553 -6.40 3.29 15.12
CA LEU A 553 -5.50 3.66 14.04
C LEU A 553 -4.08 3.91 14.50
N PHE A 554 -3.90 4.57 15.64
CA PHE A 554 -2.59 4.77 16.23
C PHE A 554 -2.00 3.43 16.67
N TYR A 555 -2.81 2.52 17.23
CA TYR A 555 -2.35 1.18 17.54
C TYR A 555 -1.88 0.43 16.29
N ILE A 556 -2.72 0.35 15.24
CA ILE A 556 -2.39 -0.32 13.97
C ILE A 556 -1.09 0.24 13.39
N THR A 557 -0.99 1.56 13.28
CA THR A 557 0.18 2.23 12.67
C THR A 557 1.46 1.97 13.46
N ARG A 558 1.39 1.96 14.80
CA ARG A 558 2.56 1.73 15.67
C ARG A 558 2.93 0.24 15.74
N ALA A 559 1.97 -0.67 15.71
CA ALA A 559 2.19 -2.12 15.70
C ALA A 559 2.72 -2.64 14.35
N ARG A 560 2.50 -1.86 13.28
CA ARG A 560 2.88 -2.20 11.90
C ARG A 560 3.62 -1.04 11.20
N PRO A 561 4.82 -0.63 11.66
CA PRO A 561 5.52 0.55 11.14
C PRO A 561 6.02 0.42 9.69
N TRP A 562 5.94 -0.77 9.09
CA TRP A 562 6.27 -1.00 7.69
C TRP A 562 5.08 -0.77 6.74
N VAL A 563 3.85 -0.71 7.28
CA VAL A 563 2.66 -0.35 6.51
C VAL A 563 2.82 1.09 6.07
N ASN A 564 2.69 1.32 4.77
CA ASN A 564 2.88 2.64 4.18
C ASN A 564 1.58 3.15 3.54
N ARG A 565 1.63 4.39 3.06
CA ARG A 565 0.46 5.05 2.46
C ARG A 565 -0.13 4.33 1.24
N PHE A 566 0.65 3.52 0.53
CA PHE A 566 0.19 2.77 -0.63
C PHE A 566 -0.65 1.57 -0.18
N ASP A 567 -0.17 0.84 0.84
CA ASP A 567 -0.90 -0.27 1.44
C ASP A 567 -2.28 0.17 1.96
N VAL A 568 -2.31 1.26 2.73
CA VAL A 568 -3.55 1.78 3.32
C VAL A 568 -4.50 2.30 2.25
N CYS A 569 -4.03 3.14 1.33
CA CYS A 569 -4.89 3.67 0.26
C CYS A 569 -5.36 2.58 -0.69
N GLY A 570 -4.55 1.56 -0.96
CA GLY A 570 -4.91 0.43 -1.81
C GLY A 570 -6.00 -0.45 -1.20
N ILE A 571 -6.00 -0.63 0.13
CA ILE A 571 -7.08 -1.34 0.84
C ILE A 571 -8.35 -0.48 0.88
N LEU A 572 -8.24 0.78 1.29
CA LEU A 572 -9.39 1.66 1.55
C LEU A 572 -10.12 2.09 0.29
N LEU A 573 -9.39 2.35 -0.81
CA LEU A 573 -9.95 2.88 -2.04
C LEU A 573 -10.36 1.78 -3.02
N GLY A 574 -10.62 0.56 -2.53
CA GLY A 574 -11.36 -0.50 -3.23
C GLY A 574 -11.01 -0.58 -4.70
N GLY A 575 -9.95 -1.31 -5.02
CA GLY A 575 -9.30 -1.21 -6.32
C GLY A 575 -10.25 -1.04 -7.51
N SER A 576 -10.03 0.02 -8.31
CA SER A 576 -10.48 0.17 -9.70
C SER A 576 -9.31 -0.07 -10.69
N ILE A 577 -9.58 -0.71 -11.83
CA ILE A 577 -8.62 -1.52 -12.62
C ILE A 577 -7.48 -0.70 -13.26
N ASP A 578 -7.53 0.63 -13.21
CA ASP A 578 -6.64 1.49 -14.00
C ASP A 578 -5.78 2.50 -13.21
N ASP A 579 -5.75 2.47 -11.88
CA ASP A 579 -5.12 3.54 -11.08
C ASP A 579 -3.89 3.10 -10.24
N GLU A 580 -2.89 3.96 -10.12
CA GLU A 580 -1.67 3.76 -9.29
C GLU A 580 -2.00 3.53 -7.80
N CYS A 581 -3.26 3.75 -7.40
CA CYS A 581 -3.77 3.57 -6.04
C CYS A 581 -3.86 2.13 -5.54
N ARG A 582 -3.94 1.12 -6.42
CA ARG A 582 -4.09 -0.29 -6.02
C ARG A 582 -2.81 -0.94 -5.47
N THR A 583 -1.69 -0.23 -5.45
CA THR A 583 -0.39 -0.82 -5.13
C THR A 583 -0.31 -1.14 -3.63
N VAL A 584 -0.41 -2.43 -3.29
CA VAL A 584 -0.19 -2.94 -1.92
C VAL A 584 1.03 -3.87 -1.89
N ASN A 585 1.65 -4.02 -0.72
CA ASN A 585 2.77 -4.93 -0.54
C ASN A 585 2.42 -6.37 -0.95
N VAL A 586 3.34 -7.04 -1.64
CA VAL A 586 3.17 -8.44 -2.06
C VAL A 586 2.83 -9.34 -0.87
N SER A 587 3.40 -9.11 0.31
CA SER A 587 3.09 -9.91 1.50
C SER A 587 1.64 -9.80 1.98
N MET A 588 0.90 -8.78 1.55
CA MET A 588 -0.53 -8.62 1.88
C MET A 588 -1.44 -9.41 0.93
N ILE A 589 -0.90 -9.94 -0.16
CA ILE A 589 -1.67 -10.55 -1.25
C ILE A 589 -1.14 -11.94 -1.63
N ASP A 590 0.10 -12.27 -1.25
CA ASP A 590 0.75 -13.55 -1.47
C ASP A 590 0.30 -14.57 -0.42
N TRP A 591 -0.97 -14.93 -0.49
CA TRP A 591 -1.57 -16.01 0.29
C TRP A 591 -2.62 -16.73 -0.55
N ASP A 592 -2.93 -17.95 -0.16
CA ASP A 592 -3.90 -18.77 -0.86
C ASP A 592 -4.70 -19.62 0.11
N VAL A 593 -5.86 -20.08 -0.35
CA VAL A 593 -6.74 -20.98 0.40
C VAL A 593 -6.53 -22.38 -0.13
N SER A 594 -6.22 -23.31 0.77
CA SER A 594 -6.07 -24.72 0.38
C SER A 594 -7.43 -25.35 0.14
N VAL A 595 -7.54 -26.09 -0.96
CA VAL A 595 -8.75 -26.80 -1.40
C VAL A 595 -8.41 -28.27 -1.55
N VAL A 596 -9.25 -29.16 -1.01
CA VAL A 596 -9.07 -30.61 -1.16
C VAL A 596 -9.92 -31.13 -2.32
N GLY A 597 -9.41 -32.14 -3.03
CA GLY A 597 -10.14 -32.77 -4.13
C GLY A 597 -10.14 -31.98 -5.45
N GLN A 598 -10.78 -32.56 -6.46
CA GLN A 598 -10.91 -31.95 -7.80
C GLN A 598 -12.35 -31.45 -7.98
N LYS A 599 -12.50 -30.32 -8.67
CA LYS A 599 -13.80 -29.78 -9.09
C LYS A 599 -14.56 -30.88 -9.87
N PRO A 600 -15.76 -31.31 -9.42
CA PRO A 600 -16.58 -32.26 -10.16
C PRO A 600 -16.95 -31.71 -11.54
N PRO A 601 -17.29 -32.57 -12.51
CA PRO A 601 -17.87 -32.12 -13.77
C PRO A 601 -19.13 -31.28 -13.52
N VAL A 602 -19.30 -30.22 -14.31
CA VAL A 602 -20.50 -29.39 -14.26
C VAL A 602 -21.70 -30.24 -14.69
N VAL A 603 -22.70 -30.35 -13.83
CA VAL A 603 -23.95 -31.07 -14.10
C VAL A 603 -25.10 -30.07 -14.12
N GLU A 604 -25.80 -30.01 -15.25
CA GLU A 604 -26.98 -29.17 -15.39
C GLU A 604 -28.17 -29.84 -14.67
N LEU A 605 -28.71 -29.15 -13.66
CA LEU A 605 -29.87 -29.64 -12.92
C LEU A 605 -31.15 -29.44 -13.76
N PRO A 606 -32.12 -30.37 -13.73
CA PRO A 606 -33.40 -30.16 -14.39
C PRO A 606 -34.12 -28.95 -13.77
N LEU A 607 -34.92 -28.25 -14.57
CA LEU A 607 -35.78 -27.19 -14.06
C LEU A 607 -36.82 -27.76 -13.08
N LEU A 608 -37.11 -27.00 -12.03
CA LEU A 608 -38.17 -27.34 -11.08
C LEU A 608 -39.56 -27.17 -11.73
N PRO A 609 -40.55 -28.01 -11.38
CA PRO A 609 -41.93 -27.82 -11.84
C PRO A 609 -42.51 -26.46 -11.41
N GLU A 610 -43.40 -25.87 -12.20
CA GLU A 610 -43.95 -24.53 -11.92
C GLU A 610 -44.78 -24.45 -10.63
N ASN A 611 -45.46 -25.54 -10.23
CA ASN A 611 -46.38 -25.57 -9.08
C ASN A 611 -45.83 -26.35 -7.88
N ILE A 612 -44.54 -26.22 -7.58
CA ILE A 612 -43.97 -26.84 -6.37
C ILE A 612 -44.39 -26.08 -5.11
N THR A 613 -44.60 -26.83 -4.02
CA THR A 613 -44.69 -26.22 -2.69
C THR A 613 -43.31 -25.72 -2.29
N THR A 614 -43.22 -24.48 -1.82
CA THR A 614 -41.96 -23.83 -1.46
C THR A 614 -41.88 -23.51 0.02
N THR A 615 -40.66 -23.45 0.54
CA THR A 615 -40.35 -22.90 1.85
C THR A 615 -40.16 -21.39 1.70
N LYS A 616 -40.86 -20.59 2.51
CA LYS A 616 -40.70 -19.13 2.50
C LYS A 616 -39.58 -18.69 3.44
N VAL A 617 -38.65 -17.93 2.91
CA VAL A 617 -37.51 -17.38 3.66
C VAL A 617 -37.63 -15.87 3.66
N LEU A 618 -37.87 -15.29 4.84
CA LEU A 618 -37.83 -13.86 5.03
C LEU A 618 -36.39 -13.40 5.21
N HIS A 619 -36.01 -12.44 4.41
CA HIS A 619 -34.72 -11.82 4.51
C HIS A 619 -34.88 -10.38 5.01
N LEU A 620 -34.61 -10.17 6.30
CA LEU A 620 -34.47 -8.84 6.88
C LEU A 620 -32.98 -8.47 6.93
N THR A 621 -32.67 -7.25 6.51
CA THR A 621 -31.30 -6.73 6.51
C THR A 621 -31.36 -5.22 6.65
N ASP A 622 -30.26 -4.64 7.15
CA ASP A 622 -30.07 -3.19 7.21
C ASP A 622 -31.24 -2.52 7.95
N ILE A 623 -31.45 -2.97 9.19
CA ILE A 623 -32.59 -2.58 10.01
C ILE A 623 -32.46 -1.13 10.45
N HIS A 624 -31.24 -0.75 10.86
CA HIS A 624 -30.84 0.58 11.33
C HIS A 624 -31.93 1.31 12.12
N PRO A 625 -32.35 0.76 13.26
CA PRO A 625 -33.22 1.50 14.15
C PRO A 625 -32.50 2.74 14.68
N ASP A 626 -33.22 3.84 14.82
CA ASP A 626 -32.76 5.01 15.57
C ASP A 626 -33.67 5.28 16.76
N LEU A 627 -33.17 4.96 17.96
CA LEU A 627 -33.87 5.24 19.22
C LEU A 627 -34.02 6.74 19.51
N HIS A 628 -33.25 7.58 18.82
CA HIS A 628 -33.23 9.03 18.98
C HIS A 628 -34.06 9.74 17.90
N TYR A 629 -34.71 9.00 16.99
CA TYR A 629 -35.58 9.57 15.97
C TYR A 629 -36.71 10.39 16.61
N ALA A 630 -36.87 11.63 16.17
CA ALA A 630 -37.85 12.56 16.68
C ALA A 630 -38.76 13.09 15.56
N VAL A 631 -40.04 12.72 15.61
CA VAL A 631 -41.04 13.23 14.66
C VAL A 631 -41.11 14.76 14.74
N GLY A 632 -41.10 15.41 13.58
CA GLY A 632 -41.14 16.88 13.46
C GLY A 632 -39.78 17.58 13.57
N SER A 633 -38.70 16.85 13.88
CA SER A 633 -37.33 17.40 13.82
C SER A 633 -36.88 17.66 12.37
N LEU A 634 -35.75 18.34 12.19
CA LEU A 634 -35.20 18.61 10.86
C LEU A 634 -34.75 17.31 10.18
N ALA A 635 -35.38 16.98 9.06
CA ALA A 635 -34.95 15.88 8.22
C ALA A 635 -33.78 16.27 7.29
N ASP A 636 -33.60 17.56 7.02
CA ASP A 636 -32.38 18.13 6.44
C ASP A 636 -31.68 19.02 7.47
N CYS A 637 -30.64 18.49 8.12
CA CYS A 637 -29.91 19.14 9.19
C CYS A 637 -28.48 19.52 8.82
N GLY A 638 -28.07 19.30 7.55
CA GLY A 638 -26.70 19.55 7.09
C GLY A 638 -25.63 18.65 7.71
N THR A 639 -26.04 17.56 8.36
CA THR A 639 -25.15 16.48 8.82
C THR A 639 -25.53 15.17 8.12
N PHE A 640 -24.79 14.10 8.38
CA PHE A 640 -25.00 12.81 7.72
C PHE A 640 -26.15 11.97 8.30
N LEU A 641 -26.61 12.31 9.51
CA LEU A 641 -27.77 11.70 10.14
C LEU A 641 -28.63 12.79 10.76
N CYS A 642 -29.88 12.86 10.33
CA CYS A 642 -30.83 13.87 10.76
C CYS A 642 -32.03 13.22 11.45
N CYS A 643 -33.16 13.92 11.50
CA CYS A 643 -34.40 13.42 12.09
C CYS A 643 -34.31 13.15 13.61
N ARG A 644 -33.44 13.85 14.32
CA ARG A 644 -33.30 13.83 15.79
C ARG A 644 -33.54 15.22 16.35
N SER A 645 -34.04 15.32 17.58
CA SER A 645 -34.24 16.63 18.24
C SER A 645 -32.91 17.33 18.48
N THR A 646 -32.76 18.55 17.95
CA THR A 646 -31.64 19.45 18.29
C THR A 646 -32.13 20.72 18.97
N GLU A 647 -31.28 21.36 19.79
CA GLU A 647 -31.62 22.61 20.50
C GLU A 647 -31.98 23.79 19.58
N ASN A 648 -31.69 23.69 18.27
CA ASN A 648 -31.89 24.75 17.27
C ASN A 648 -32.99 24.45 16.24
N ASP A 649 -33.81 23.40 16.44
CA ASP A 649 -34.88 23.09 15.50
C ASP A 649 -35.98 24.16 15.58
N ASP A 650 -36.18 24.93 14.51
CA ASP A 650 -37.34 25.83 14.35
C ASP A 650 -38.51 25.05 13.74
N PRO A 651 -39.58 24.75 14.50
CA PRO A 651 -40.72 23.97 14.03
C PRO A 651 -41.55 24.66 12.94
N SER A 652 -41.26 25.93 12.61
CA SER A 652 -42.06 26.74 11.70
C SER A 652 -41.86 26.40 10.21
N ASN A 653 -40.82 25.66 9.82
CA ASN A 653 -40.55 25.28 8.43
C ASN A 653 -40.97 23.82 8.13
N SER A 654 -42.29 23.57 8.08
CA SER A 654 -42.90 22.23 7.91
C SER A 654 -42.46 21.43 6.67
N SER A 655 -41.87 22.07 5.66
CA SER A 655 -41.51 21.45 4.36
C SER A 655 -40.32 20.47 4.42
N ILE A 656 -39.57 20.46 5.52
CA ILE A 656 -38.36 19.63 5.72
C ILE A 656 -38.39 18.85 7.05
N SER A 657 -39.58 18.67 7.63
CA SER A 657 -39.75 17.99 8.93
C SER A 657 -39.83 16.47 8.79
N ALA A 658 -39.24 15.75 9.74
CA ALA A 658 -39.20 14.30 9.80
C ALA A 658 -40.61 13.71 10.08
N GLY A 659 -41.05 12.79 9.23
CA GLY A 659 -42.38 12.17 9.34
C GLY A 659 -42.47 11.05 10.37
N PRO A 660 -43.67 10.65 10.81
CA PRO A 660 -43.84 9.57 11.79
C PRO A 660 -43.40 8.18 11.32
N TRP A 661 -43.36 7.94 10.00
CA TRP A 661 -43.04 6.63 9.41
C TRP A 661 -41.66 6.58 8.76
N GLY A 662 -40.83 7.58 9.10
CA GLY A 662 -39.52 7.82 8.53
C GLY A 662 -39.50 8.98 7.54
N ASP A 663 -38.32 9.18 7.00
CA ASP A 663 -37.95 10.12 5.97
C ASP A 663 -36.91 9.42 5.08
N TYR A 664 -36.76 9.82 3.82
CA TYR A 664 -35.73 9.24 2.94
C TYR A 664 -34.29 9.41 3.46
N ARG A 665 -34.09 10.13 4.56
CA ARG A 665 -32.80 10.31 5.25
C ARG A 665 -32.70 9.56 6.60
N GLU A 666 -33.79 9.02 7.18
CA GLU A 666 -33.77 8.27 8.47
C GLU A 666 -35.15 7.66 8.83
N LYS A 667 -35.25 6.65 9.71
CA LYS A 667 -36.53 6.11 10.20
C LYS A 667 -36.52 5.58 11.65
N PRO A 668 -37.66 5.67 12.36
CA PRO A 668 -37.99 4.80 13.50
C PRO A 668 -38.50 3.40 13.06
N PHE A 669 -37.84 2.33 13.51
CA PHE A 669 -38.13 0.93 13.12
C PHE A 669 -39.56 0.45 13.47
N SER A 670 -40.25 -0.17 12.51
CA SER A 670 -41.45 -0.99 12.71
C SER A 670 -41.67 -1.92 11.52
N VAL A 671 -41.76 -3.23 11.77
CA VAL A 671 -42.11 -4.29 10.80
C VAL A 671 -43.01 -5.30 11.51
N THR A 672 -44.08 -5.77 10.86
CA THR A 672 -45.01 -6.79 11.37
C THR A 672 -45.27 -7.85 10.30
N LEU A 673 -44.73 -9.08 10.43
CA LEU A 673 -44.81 -10.12 9.39
C LEU A 673 -44.79 -11.55 9.97
N GLN A 674 -45.38 -12.51 9.24
CA GLN A 674 -45.48 -13.93 9.63
C GLN A 674 -44.74 -14.80 8.60
N GLN A 675 -43.57 -15.39 8.94
CA GLN A 675 -42.68 -16.12 8.00
C GLN A 675 -41.94 -17.31 8.65
N ASP A 676 -41.36 -18.23 7.85
CA ASP A 676 -40.84 -19.53 8.33
C ASP A 676 -39.35 -19.56 8.71
N ILE A 677 -38.49 -18.85 7.98
CA ILE A 677 -37.07 -18.65 8.29
C ILE A 677 -36.78 -17.16 8.19
N VAL A 678 -36.01 -16.59 9.12
CA VAL A 678 -35.66 -15.17 9.13
C VAL A 678 -34.13 -15.00 9.22
N THR A 679 -33.56 -14.09 8.44
CA THR A 679 -32.19 -13.58 8.68
C THR A 679 -32.26 -12.14 9.15
N GLN A 680 -31.30 -11.69 9.96
CA GLN A 680 -31.22 -10.30 10.46
C GLN A 680 -29.76 -9.80 10.52
N ARG A 681 -29.56 -8.48 10.42
CA ARG A 681 -28.27 -7.76 10.58
C ARG A 681 -28.44 -6.24 10.57
N ASP A 682 -27.37 -5.52 10.95
CA ASP A 682 -27.24 -4.07 11.00
C ASP A 682 -28.30 -3.44 11.92
N LEU A 683 -28.02 -3.62 13.21
CA LEU A 683 -28.96 -3.43 14.32
C LEU A 683 -28.92 -2.05 14.96
N THR A 684 -28.19 -1.08 14.40
CA THR A 684 -27.99 0.25 14.98
C THR A 684 -27.96 1.35 13.91
N HIS A 685 -28.19 2.60 14.31
CA HIS A 685 -28.33 3.79 13.45
C HIS A 685 -27.02 4.26 12.80
N HIS A 686 -27.05 5.23 11.88
CA HIS A 686 -25.84 5.71 11.17
C HIS A 686 -25.02 6.82 11.88
N GLN A 687 -25.25 7.12 13.16
CA GLN A 687 -24.49 8.16 13.89
C GLN A 687 -23.09 7.69 14.31
N ILE A 688 -22.29 7.20 13.35
CA ILE A 688 -21.06 6.44 13.63
C ILE A 688 -19.93 7.23 14.31
N TRP A 689 -20.08 8.54 14.46
CA TRP A 689 -19.16 9.44 15.17
C TRP A 689 -19.41 9.51 16.67
N ASN A 690 -20.50 8.92 17.16
CA ASN A 690 -20.89 8.95 18.57
C ASN A 690 -21.36 7.56 19.04
N TYR A 691 -20.67 6.51 18.61
CA TYR A 691 -21.01 5.13 18.96
C TYR A 691 -20.48 4.77 20.34
N THR A 692 -21.37 4.24 21.19
CA THR A 692 -21.01 3.67 22.48
C THR A 692 -21.53 2.24 22.59
N VAL A 693 -20.87 1.42 23.41
CA VAL A 693 -21.31 0.03 23.64
C VAL A 693 -22.72 0.02 24.23
N GLU A 694 -23.01 0.92 25.16
CA GLU A 694 -24.29 1.03 25.84
C GLU A 694 -25.43 1.40 24.86
N ASP A 695 -25.19 2.37 23.97
CA ASP A 695 -26.18 2.78 22.98
C ASP A 695 -26.42 1.69 21.93
N ASN A 696 -25.37 1.03 21.42
CA ASN A 696 -25.53 -0.09 20.49
C ASN A 696 -26.32 -1.25 21.12
N LEU A 697 -26.01 -1.61 22.38
CA LEU A 697 -26.77 -2.63 23.12
C LEU A 697 -28.24 -2.23 23.33
N ALA A 698 -28.54 -0.95 23.53
CA ALA A 698 -29.93 -0.48 23.63
C ALA A 698 -30.70 -0.70 22.32
N HIS A 699 -30.07 -0.39 21.17
CA HIS A 699 -30.64 -0.64 19.85
C HIS A 699 -30.85 -2.13 19.58
N TYR A 700 -29.86 -2.97 19.91
CA TYR A 700 -29.97 -4.43 19.78
C TYR A 700 -31.17 -4.96 20.56
N ASN A 701 -31.28 -4.58 21.84
CA ASN A 701 -32.36 -5.02 22.71
C ASN A 701 -33.74 -4.59 22.20
N MET A 702 -33.85 -3.43 21.55
CA MET A 702 -35.08 -3.02 20.90
C MET A 702 -35.42 -3.95 19.73
N VAL A 703 -34.48 -4.21 18.83
CA VAL A 703 -34.72 -5.09 17.66
C VAL A 703 -35.03 -6.51 18.11
N PHE A 704 -34.25 -7.06 19.04
CA PHE A 704 -34.46 -8.40 19.62
C PHE A 704 -35.86 -8.54 20.22
N ARG A 705 -36.33 -7.54 20.96
CA ARG A 705 -37.70 -7.52 21.48
C ARG A 705 -38.74 -7.63 20.36
N HIS A 706 -38.62 -6.81 19.32
CA HIS A 706 -39.55 -6.86 18.19
C HIS A 706 -39.47 -8.18 17.43
N LEU A 707 -38.27 -8.72 17.19
CA LEU A 707 -38.10 -10.01 16.52
C LEU A 707 -38.77 -11.14 17.31
N ARG A 708 -38.60 -11.19 18.64
CA ARG A 708 -39.31 -12.16 19.50
C ARG A 708 -40.83 -12.00 19.44
N GLU A 709 -41.31 -10.78 19.51
CA GLU A 709 -42.75 -10.48 19.47
C GLU A 709 -43.39 -10.90 18.14
N GLN A 710 -42.67 -10.73 17.02
CA GLN A 710 -43.18 -11.02 15.68
C GLN A 710 -43.01 -12.48 15.27
N PHE A 711 -41.86 -13.09 15.59
CA PHE A 711 -41.46 -14.38 15.04
C PHE A 711 -41.52 -15.53 16.05
N GLY A 712 -41.65 -15.26 17.36
CA GLY A 712 -41.78 -16.29 18.38
C GLY A 712 -40.69 -17.37 18.27
N ASP A 713 -41.12 -18.63 18.08
CA ASP A 713 -40.23 -19.80 18.03
C ASP A 713 -39.67 -20.11 16.61
N LYS A 714 -39.83 -19.20 15.64
CA LYS A 714 -39.29 -19.39 14.28
C LYS A 714 -37.77 -19.35 14.29
N THR A 715 -37.13 -20.11 13.40
CA THR A 715 -35.68 -20.16 13.29
C THR A 715 -35.14 -18.86 12.68
N ILE A 716 -34.27 -18.18 13.42
CA ILE A 716 -33.57 -16.98 12.96
C ILE A 716 -32.08 -17.29 12.82
N TYR A 717 -31.53 -17.07 11.63
CA TYR A 717 -30.10 -17.20 11.38
C TYR A 717 -29.42 -15.83 11.54
N PRO A 718 -28.74 -15.55 12.67
CA PRO A 718 -28.05 -14.29 12.86
C PRO A 718 -26.84 -14.19 11.92
N VAL A 719 -26.62 -12.98 11.41
CA VAL A 719 -25.42 -12.55 10.68
C VAL A 719 -24.98 -11.22 11.30
N VAL A 720 -23.67 -11.00 11.41
CA VAL A 720 -23.13 -9.74 11.93
C VAL A 720 -22.98 -8.76 10.77
N GLY A 721 -23.61 -7.59 10.88
CA GLY A 721 -23.42 -6.47 9.96
C GLY A 721 -22.15 -5.66 10.26
N ASN A 722 -21.93 -4.54 9.56
CA ASN A 722 -20.76 -3.68 9.82
C ASN A 722 -21.02 -2.63 10.91
N HIS A 723 -22.29 -2.36 11.23
CA HIS A 723 -22.67 -1.33 12.19
C HIS A 723 -22.66 -1.80 13.65
N GLU A 724 -22.55 -3.10 13.89
CA GLU A 724 -22.64 -3.70 15.20
C GLU A 724 -21.60 -3.18 16.23
N PRO A 725 -20.28 -3.13 15.94
CA PRO A 725 -19.29 -2.73 16.93
C PRO A 725 -19.31 -1.22 17.21
N ALA A 726 -18.76 -0.85 18.35
CA ALA A 726 -18.41 0.52 18.69
C ALA A 726 -16.90 0.54 18.97
N PRO A 727 -16.07 1.20 18.12
CA PRO A 727 -16.43 1.97 16.93
C PRO A 727 -16.98 1.13 15.76
N CYS A 728 -17.79 1.75 14.90
CA CYS A 728 -18.41 1.11 13.73
C CYS A 728 -17.35 0.49 12.79
N ASN A 729 -17.68 -0.58 12.08
CA ASN A 729 -16.84 -1.29 11.10
C ASN A 729 -15.60 -2.00 11.65
N LEU A 730 -15.21 -1.78 12.91
CA LEU A 730 -13.94 -2.28 13.42
C LEU A 730 -14.08 -3.69 14.01
N PHE A 731 -13.63 -4.68 13.25
CA PHE A 731 -13.63 -6.09 13.63
C PHE A 731 -12.20 -6.62 13.77
N PRO A 732 -11.57 -6.49 14.95
CA PRO A 732 -10.26 -7.08 15.21
C PRO A 732 -10.32 -8.60 15.25
N THR A 733 -9.21 -9.25 14.89
CA THR A 733 -9.03 -10.68 15.11
C THR A 733 -8.84 -10.97 16.60
N ARG A 734 -9.05 -12.22 17.00
CA ARG A 734 -8.81 -12.72 18.36
C ARG A 734 -7.34 -12.57 18.77
N GLU A 735 -6.42 -12.70 17.83
CA GLU A 735 -4.99 -12.44 18.06
C GLU A 735 -4.78 -10.99 18.52
N VAL A 736 -5.33 -10.03 17.77
CA VAL A 736 -5.29 -8.61 18.14
C VAL A 736 -5.98 -8.37 19.48
N ALA A 737 -7.18 -8.93 19.68
CA ALA A 737 -7.94 -8.75 20.93
C ALA A 737 -7.23 -9.37 22.15
N ALA A 738 -6.39 -10.39 21.96
CA ALA A 738 -5.57 -10.97 23.03
C ALA A 738 -4.35 -10.09 23.37
N GLU A 739 -3.71 -9.49 22.36
CA GLU A 739 -2.58 -8.58 22.54
C GLU A 739 -2.99 -7.20 23.08
N ALA A 740 -4.17 -6.72 22.69
CA ALA A 740 -4.69 -5.39 22.99
C ALA A 740 -6.17 -5.47 23.42
N PRO A 741 -6.45 -5.90 24.67
CA PRO A 741 -7.80 -6.16 25.16
C PRO A 741 -8.77 -4.97 25.10
N GLN A 742 -8.25 -3.74 25.05
CA GLN A 742 -9.06 -2.53 24.93
C GLN A 742 -9.83 -2.44 23.59
N HIS A 743 -9.40 -3.18 22.55
CA HIS A 743 -10.08 -3.22 21.25
C HIS A 743 -11.03 -4.42 21.12
N ASN A 744 -11.27 -5.17 22.19
CA ASN A 744 -12.04 -6.40 22.15
C ASN A 744 -13.55 -6.13 21.94
N ILE A 745 -14.13 -6.77 20.92
CA ILE A 745 -15.56 -6.65 20.56
C ILE A 745 -16.38 -7.92 20.86
N SER A 746 -15.87 -8.84 21.70
CA SER A 746 -16.55 -10.10 22.06
C SER A 746 -17.96 -9.89 22.61
N TRP A 747 -18.25 -8.72 23.18
CA TRP A 747 -19.59 -8.32 23.61
C TRP A 747 -20.60 -8.31 22.46
N VAL A 748 -20.19 -7.97 21.23
CA VAL A 748 -21.05 -7.99 20.03
C VAL A 748 -21.52 -9.41 19.76
N TYR A 749 -20.57 -10.33 19.61
CA TYR A 749 -20.88 -11.73 19.31
C TYR A 749 -21.64 -12.40 20.45
N ALA A 750 -21.28 -12.11 21.70
CA ALA A 750 -21.96 -12.65 22.87
C ALA A 750 -23.42 -12.19 22.93
N SER A 751 -23.70 -10.90 22.72
CA SER A 751 -25.06 -10.35 22.81
C SER A 751 -25.99 -10.92 21.74
N ILE A 752 -25.50 -11.09 20.51
CA ILE A 752 -26.26 -11.70 19.42
C ILE A 752 -26.43 -13.22 19.65
N ALA A 753 -25.38 -13.91 20.13
CA ALA A 753 -25.46 -15.34 20.44
C ALA A 753 -26.45 -15.63 21.57
N ASP A 754 -26.45 -14.81 22.62
CA ASP A 754 -27.37 -14.94 23.76
C ASP A 754 -28.83 -14.89 23.29
N GLU A 755 -29.15 -13.93 22.41
CA GLU A 755 -30.49 -13.75 21.86
C GLU A 755 -30.94 -14.95 21.01
N PHE A 756 -30.08 -15.39 20.08
CA PHE A 756 -30.46 -16.39 19.07
C PHE A 756 -29.99 -17.80 19.42
N SER A 757 -29.62 -18.06 20.68
CA SER A 757 -29.16 -19.36 21.16
C SER A 757 -30.13 -20.50 20.83
N SER A 758 -31.45 -20.25 20.88
CA SER A 758 -32.47 -21.24 20.54
C SER A 758 -32.51 -21.62 19.04
N SER A 759 -31.99 -20.77 18.17
CA SER A 759 -31.93 -21.00 16.71
C SER A 759 -30.61 -21.62 16.26
N LEU A 760 -29.63 -21.75 17.16
CA LEU A 760 -28.29 -22.25 16.88
C LEU A 760 -28.06 -23.61 17.56
N THR A 761 -27.20 -24.43 16.97
CA THR A 761 -26.67 -25.62 17.66
C THR A 761 -25.61 -25.17 18.67
N PRO A 762 -25.34 -25.95 19.75
CA PRO A 762 -24.28 -25.62 20.71
C PRO A 762 -22.92 -25.38 20.05
N GLU A 763 -22.59 -26.15 19.01
CA GLU A 763 -21.36 -26.01 18.25
C GLU A 763 -21.34 -24.71 17.42
N ALA A 764 -22.44 -24.40 16.74
CA ALA A 764 -22.57 -23.16 15.96
C ALA A 764 -22.53 -21.92 16.86
N GLU A 765 -23.22 -21.96 18.01
CA GLU A 765 -23.21 -20.87 18.99
C GLU A 765 -21.79 -20.64 19.54
N ALA A 766 -21.10 -21.72 19.93
CA ALA A 766 -19.74 -21.64 20.43
C ALA A 766 -18.76 -21.06 19.40
N GLN A 767 -18.93 -21.41 18.12
CA GLN A 767 -18.12 -20.86 17.02
C GLN A 767 -18.45 -19.38 16.77
N PHE A 768 -19.73 -19.04 16.71
CA PHE A 768 -20.19 -17.66 16.48
C PHE A 768 -19.70 -16.71 17.57
N ARG A 769 -19.75 -17.11 18.86
CA ARG A 769 -19.21 -16.31 19.98
C ARG A 769 -17.72 -16.00 19.85
N GLN A 770 -16.97 -16.85 19.17
CA GLN A 770 -15.52 -16.67 19.00
C GLN A 770 -15.17 -15.80 17.79
N THR A 771 -15.91 -15.94 16.70
CA THR A 771 -15.46 -15.46 15.37
C THR A 771 -16.50 -14.66 14.59
N GLY A 772 -17.76 -14.66 15.04
CA GLY A 772 -18.88 -14.05 14.35
C GLY A 772 -19.37 -14.83 13.12
N TYR A 773 -18.79 -15.99 12.81
CA TYR A 773 -19.21 -16.88 11.72
C TYR A 773 -19.44 -18.32 12.25
N TYR A 774 -20.28 -19.09 11.55
CA TYR A 774 -20.63 -20.46 11.95
C TYR A 774 -21.22 -21.26 10.79
N THR A 775 -21.35 -22.56 11.00
CA THR A 775 -22.16 -23.43 10.14
C THR A 775 -23.06 -24.32 10.99
N LEU A 776 -24.21 -24.71 10.45
CA LEU A 776 -25.06 -25.75 11.01
C LEU A 776 -25.80 -26.50 9.90
N VAL A 777 -26.21 -27.72 10.22
CA VAL A 777 -27.10 -28.51 9.38
C VAL A 777 -28.54 -28.16 9.77
N HIS A 778 -29.28 -27.46 8.90
CA HIS A 778 -30.68 -27.09 9.17
C HIS A 778 -31.55 -28.35 9.17
N LYS A 779 -31.35 -29.20 8.17
CA LYS A 779 -31.96 -30.52 7.98
C LYS A 779 -30.92 -31.43 7.33
N PRO A 780 -30.98 -32.76 7.52
CA PRO A 780 -29.93 -33.61 6.97
C PRO A 780 -29.93 -33.52 5.44
N GLY A 781 -28.76 -33.31 4.85
CA GLY A 781 -28.59 -32.99 3.43
C GLY A 781 -28.62 -31.49 3.08
N PHE A 782 -28.87 -30.59 4.05
CA PHE A 782 -28.89 -29.15 3.82
C PHE A 782 -28.22 -28.37 4.96
N ARG A 783 -27.18 -27.60 4.58
CA ARG A 783 -26.33 -26.82 5.47
C ARG A 783 -26.49 -25.32 5.23
N VAL A 784 -26.48 -24.56 6.32
CA VAL A 784 -26.34 -23.11 6.30
C VAL A 784 -24.93 -22.75 6.77
N ILE A 785 -24.28 -21.86 6.04
CA ILE A 785 -22.98 -21.28 6.37
C ILE A 785 -23.18 -19.78 6.52
N ALA A 786 -22.95 -19.25 7.73
CA ALA A 786 -23.01 -17.83 8.01
C ALA A 786 -21.60 -17.27 8.13
N LEU A 787 -21.27 -16.30 7.27
CA LEU A 787 -19.96 -15.65 7.20
C LEU A 787 -19.96 -14.32 7.95
N ASN A 788 -18.81 -13.99 8.54
CA ASN A 788 -18.51 -12.64 9.01
C ASN A 788 -17.75 -11.91 7.91
N THR A 789 -18.49 -11.33 6.98
CA THR A 789 -17.94 -10.63 5.80
C THR A 789 -17.27 -9.30 6.14
N ASN A 790 -17.33 -8.84 7.39
CA ASN A 790 -16.56 -7.69 7.84
C ASN A 790 -15.04 -7.92 7.77
N PHE A 791 -14.61 -9.19 7.69
CA PHE A 791 -13.21 -9.53 7.42
C PHE A 791 -12.76 -9.31 5.99
N CYS A 792 -13.67 -8.98 5.06
CA CYS A 792 -13.29 -8.43 3.77
C CYS A 792 -13.65 -6.96 3.64
N TYR A 793 -14.53 -6.41 4.49
CA TYR A 793 -14.98 -5.03 4.36
C TYR A 793 -13.82 -4.03 4.41
N THR A 794 -13.67 -3.20 3.38
CA THR A 794 -12.52 -2.29 3.20
C THR A 794 -12.41 -1.23 4.31
N LEU A 795 -13.52 -0.91 5.00
CA LEU A 795 -13.51 -0.03 6.17
C LEU A 795 -13.22 -0.73 7.50
N ASN A 796 -13.10 -2.04 7.52
CA ASN A 796 -12.53 -2.70 8.68
C ASN A 796 -11.02 -2.44 8.69
N PHE A 797 -10.60 -1.39 9.39
CA PHE A 797 -9.19 -0.97 9.38
C PHE A 797 -8.24 -2.00 9.97
N TRP A 798 -8.74 -3.02 10.68
CA TRP A 798 -7.92 -4.15 11.08
C TRP A 798 -7.38 -4.96 9.89
N LEU A 799 -7.93 -4.80 8.68
CA LEU A 799 -7.31 -5.29 7.45
C LEU A 799 -5.91 -4.68 7.20
N ILE A 800 -5.69 -3.44 7.64
CA ILE A 800 -4.37 -2.79 7.56
C ILE A 800 -3.36 -3.51 8.47
N TYR A 801 -3.83 -4.09 9.59
CA TYR A 801 -2.99 -4.88 10.50
C TYR A 801 -2.58 -6.23 9.90
N SER A 802 -3.52 -6.91 9.22
CA SER A 802 -3.29 -8.13 8.43
C SER A 802 -4.42 -8.36 7.43
N THR A 803 -4.07 -8.55 6.16
CA THR A 803 -5.00 -8.89 5.06
C THR A 803 -5.06 -10.39 4.75
N VAL A 804 -4.21 -11.20 5.40
CA VAL A 804 -4.11 -12.64 5.15
C VAL A 804 -5.22 -13.34 5.91
N ASP A 805 -6.21 -13.84 5.17
CA ASP A 805 -7.40 -14.59 5.63
C ASP A 805 -7.76 -14.37 7.11
N PRO A 806 -8.34 -13.20 7.48
CA PRO A 806 -8.60 -12.88 8.88
C PRO A 806 -9.47 -13.95 9.55
N GLU A 807 -9.06 -14.36 10.76
CA GLU A 807 -9.62 -15.52 11.49
C GLU A 807 -9.57 -16.87 10.75
N GLY A 808 -8.83 -16.98 9.64
CA GLY A 808 -8.80 -18.17 8.80
C GLY A 808 -10.16 -18.51 8.18
N GLN A 809 -11.03 -17.51 7.98
CA GLN A 809 -12.42 -17.74 7.59
C GLN A 809 -12.56 -18.40 6.22
N LEU A 810 -11.76 -18.02 5.22
CA LEU A 810 -11.83 -18.64 3.90
C LEU A 810 -11.27 -20.05 3.90
N GLN A 811 -10.21 -20.31 4.67
CA GLN A 811 -9.74 -21.68 4.87
C GLN A 811 -10.80 -22.53 5.56
N TRP A 812 -11.42 -22.02 6.62
CA TRP A 812 -12.54 -22.69 7.28
C TRP A 812 -13.73 -22.92 6.34
N LEU A 813 -14.05 -21.95 5.48
CA LEU A 813 -15.10 -22.09 4.47
C LEU A 813 -14.77 -23.20 3.48
N SER A 814 -13.53 -23.25 2.98
CA SER A 814 -13.05 -24.32 2.10
C SER A 814 -13.21 -25.69 2.76
N ASP A 815 -12.75 -25.85 4.00
CA ASP A 815 -12.83 -27.10 4.75
C ASP A 815 -14.30 -27.52 5.01
N THR A 816 -15.17 -26.55 5.26
CA THR A 816 -16.60 -26.77 5.50
C THR A 816 -17.33 -27.19 4.23
N LEU A 817 -17.02 -26.57 3.09
CA LEU A 817 -17.57 -26.95 1.79
C LEU A 817 -17.06 -28.32 1.34
N ASP A 818 -15.79 -28.64 1.61
CA ASP A 818 -15.21 -29.96 1.40
C ASP A 818 -15.94 -31.05 2.20
N ALA A 819 -16.32 -30.75 3.44
CA ALA A 819 -17.10 -31.66 4.28
C ALA A 819 -18.53 -31.83 3.74
N ALA A 820 -19.20 -30.73 3.39
CA ALA A 820 -20.55 -30.74 2.83
C ALA A 820 -20.60 -31.54 1.49
N GLU A 821 -19.61 -31.37 0.61
CA GLU A 821 -19.52 -32.11 -0.65
C GLU A 821 -19.38 -33.63 -0.41
N LYS A 822 -18.58 -34.04 0.59
CA LYS A 822 -18.42 -35.46 0.97
C LYS A 822 -19.68 -36.06 1.59
N ASP A 823 -20.39 -35.25 2.37
CA ASP A 823 -21.61 -35.66 3.06
C ASP A 823 -22.87 -35.57 2.17
N ASN A 824 -22.71 -35.19 0.89
CA ASN A 824 -23.78 -34.96 -0.09
C ASN A 824 -24.80 -33.91 0.39
N GLU A 825 -24.31 -32.87 1.06
CA GLU A 825 -25.13 -31.74 1.50
C GLU A 825 -25.14 -30.64 0.45
N VAL A 826 -26.29 -29.99 0.30
CA VAL A 826 -26.39 -28.69 -0.39
C VAL A 826 -26.25 -27.53 0.59
N VAL A 827 -25.79 -26.39 0.10
CA VAL A 827 -25.33 -25.28 0.95
C VAL A 827 -26.02 -23.96 0.60
N TRP A 828 -26.47 -23.25 1.63
CA TRP A 828 -26.71 -21.80 1.56
C TRP A 828 -25.60 -21.04 2.28
N ILE A 829 -25.17 -19.94 1.66
CA ILE A 829 -24.23 -19.01 2.28
C ILE A 829 -24.97 -17.71 2.63
N ILE A 830 -24.81 -17.22 3.84
CA ILE A 830 -25.37 -15.94 4.28
C ILE A 830 -24.24 -15.05 4.80
N GLY A 831 -24.28 -13.77 4.47
CA GLY A 831 -23.32 -12.76 4.92
C GLY A 831 -23.95 -11.38 4.88
N HIS A 832 -23.19 -10.34 5.21
CA HIS A 832 -23.68 -8.96 5.20
C HIS A 832 -23.13 -8.20 3.99
N VAL A 833 -21.83 -7.87 4.00
CA VAL A 833 -21.12 -7.24 2.88
C VAL A 833 -20.97 -8.25 1.74
N PRO A 834 -21.49 -7.99 0.53
CA PRO A 834 -21.43 -8.94 -0.57
C PRO A 834 -20.01 -9.07 -1.14
N PRO A 835 -19.42 -10.28 -1.16
CA PRO A 835 -18.14 -10.52 -1.82
C PRO A 835 -18.23 -10.23 -3.33
N GLY A 836 -17.32 -9.41 -3.85
CA GLY A 836 -17.37 -8.94 -5.23
C GLY A 836 -18.06 -7.58 -5.43
N SER A 837 -18.38 -6.86 -4.34
CA SER A 837 -18.57 -5.40 -4.38
C SER A 837 -17.27 -4.67 -4.10
N ASP A 838 -17.19 -3.39 -4.48
CA ASP A 838 -16.02 -2.53 -4.18
C ASP A 838 -15.78 -2.31 -2.67
N ASP A 839 -16.78 -2.64 -1.85
CA ASP A 839 -16.70 -2.62 -0.38
C ASP A 839 -15.95 -3.82 0.21
N CYS A 840 -15.75 -4.89 -0.56
CA CYS A 840 -15.01 -6.07 -0.12
C CYS A 840 -13.57 -6.02 -0.65
N TRP A 841 -12.61 -6.43 0.18
CA TRP A 841 -11.20 -6.44 -0.14
C TRP A 841 -10.95 -7.34 -1.34
N TYR A 842 -10.43 -6.73 -2.41
CA TYR A 842 -10.26 -7.35 -3.72
C TYR A 842 -9.72 -8.79 -3.66
N PHE A 843 -8.58 -8.97 -2.98
CA PHE A 843 -7.93 -10.29 -2.94
C PHE A 843 -8.73 -11.31 -2.13
N TRP A 844 -9.44 -10.89 -1.08
CA TRP A 844 -10.35 -11.76 -0.36
C TRP A 844 -11.53 -12.16 -1.25
N GLY A 845 -12.14 -11.20 -1.96
CA GLY A 845 -13.22 -11.44 -2.92
C GLY A 845 -12.83 -12.40 -4.05
N LEU A 846 -11.60 -12.29 -4.56
CA LEU A 846 -11.05 -13.22 -5.55
C LEU A 846 -10.98 -14.66 -5.02
N LYS A 847 -10.43 -14.85 -3.81
CA LYS A 847 -10.33 -16.19 -3.21
C LYS A 847 -11.71 -16.76 -2.91
N TYR A 848 -12.64 -15.92 -2.44
CA TYR A 848 -14.04 -16.29 -2.27
C TYR A 848 -14.66 -16.76 -3.58
N SER A 849 -14.56 -15.97 -4.65
CA SER A 849 -15.10 -16.32 -5.98
C SER A 849 -14.53 -17.65 -6.51
N ALA A 850 -13.23 -17.90 -6.30
CA ALA A 850 -12.60 -19.17 -6.66
C ALA A 850 -13.18 -20.37 -5.88
N LEU A 851 -13.47 -20.21 -4.58
CA LEU A 851 -14.15 -21.24 -3.78
C LEU A 851 -15.56 -21.50 -4.30
N ILE A 852 -16.33 -20.45 -4.61
CA ILE A 852 -17.68 -20.62 -5.18
C ILE A 852 -17.63 -21.37 -6.51
N SER A 853 -16.68 -21.03 -7.40
CA SER A 853 -16.49 -21.76 -8.64
C SER A 853 -16.12 -23.24 -8.40
N ARG A 854 -15.28 -23.53 -7.40
CA ARG A 854 -14.90 -24.90 -7.04
C ARG A 854 -16.06 -25.74 -6.52
N TYR A 855 -16.97 -25.14 -5.74
CA TYR A 855 -18.06 -25.83 -5.06
C TYR A 855 -19.45 -25.51 -5.64
N GLU A 856 -19.51 -25.06 -6.90
CA GLU A 856 -20.77 -24.73 -7.59
C GLU A 856 -21.77 -25.90 -7.64
N SER A 857 -21.27 -27.15 -7.53
CA SER A 857 -22.06 -28.37 -7.50
C SER A 857 -23.00 -28.46 -6.30
N ILE A 858 -22.65 -27.86 -5.16
CA ILE A 858 -23.39 -27.98 -3.88
C ILE A 858 -23.96 -26.66 -3.37
N ILE A 859 -23.42 -25.51 -3.78
CA ILE A 859 -23.94 -24.21 -3.37
C ILE A 859 -25.23 -23.92 -4.14
N ARG A 860 -26.31 -23.55 -3.44
CA ARG A 860 -27.65 -23.36 -4.02
C ARG A 860 -28.17 -21.93 -3.93
N ALA A 861 -27.71 -21.16 -2.95
CA ALA A 861 -28.09 -19.76 -2.80
C ALA A 861 -27.09 -19.00 -1.93
N GLN A 862 -26.96 -17.69 -2.17
CA GLN A 862 -26.16 -16.80 -1.33
C GLN A 862 -26.91 -15.49 -1.06
N PHE A 863 -26.97 -15.05 0.21
CA PHE A 863 -27.84 -13.95 0.64
C PHE A 863 -27.09 -12.86 1.42
N TYR A 864 -27.16 -11.60 0.94
CA TYR A 864 -26.41 -10.45 1.44
C TYR A 864 -27.30 -9.20 1.64
N GLY A 865 -26.73 -8.14 2.21
CA GLY A 865 -27.38 -6.85 2.47
C GLY A 865 -26.42 -5.70 2.19
N HIS A 866 -26.27 -4.76 3.12
CA HIS A 866 -25.25 -3.71 3.16
C HIS A 866 -25.44 -2.59 2.12
N THR A 867 -25.83 -2.91 0.89
CA THR A 867 -26.00 -1.90 -0.17
C THR A 867 -27.27 -1.10 -0.01
N HIS A 868 -28.23 -1.56 0.79
CA HIS A 868 -29.59 -1.03 1.01
C HIS A 868 -30.51 -1.08 -0.22
N ASN A 869 -29.94 -1.10 -1.42
CA ASN A 869 -30.63 -1.31 -2.69
C ASN A 869 -31.00 -2.79 -2.96
N ASP A 870 -32.02 -3.01 -3.79
CA ASP A 870 -32.32 -4.34 -4.36
C ASP A 870 -31.32 -4.66 -5.47
N ASP A 871 -30.21 -5.30 -5.09
CA ASP A 871 -29.03 -5.48 -5.94
C ASP A 871 -28.75 -6.97 -6.23
N LEU A 872 -27.92 -7.22 -7.24
CA LEU A 872 -27.53 -8.54 -7.70
C LEU A 872 -26.06 -8.55 -8.09
N ARG A 873 -25.36 -9.64 -7.75
CA ARG A 873 -24.00 -9.92 -8.25
C ARG A 873 -23.93 -11.33 -8.80
N ILE A 874 -23.21 -11.51 -9.91
CA ILE A 874 -23.01 -12.80 -10.57
C ILE A 874 -21.53 -13.14 -10.53
N LEU A 875 -21.20 -14.30 -9.98
CA LEU A 875 -19.85 -14.87 -9.95
C LEU A 875 -19.61 -15.73 -11.18
N PHE A 876 -18.35 -15.79 -11.62
CA PHE A 876 -17.96 -16.47 -12.86
C PHE A 876 -16.80 -17.44 -12.64
N ASP A 877 -16.78 -18.53 -13.42
CA ASP A 877 -15.58 -19.32 -13.66
C ASP A 877 -14.74 -18.63 -14.73
N MET A 878 -13.64 -18.03 -14.28
CA MET A 878 -12.71 -17.31 -15.15
C MET A 878 -11.72 -18.25 -15.88
N ALA A 879 -11.72 -19.55 -15.57
CA ALA A 879 -10.93 -20.53 -16.31
C ALA A 879 -11.56 -20.90 -17.67
N GLU A 880 -12.84 -20.60 -17.87
CA GLU A 880 -13.55 -20.80 -19.13
C GLU A 880 -13.49 -19.53 -20.01
N ASP A 881 -13.45 -19.71 -21.32
CA ASP A 881 -13.51 -18.63 -22.32
C ASP A 881 -14.65 -18.91 -23.32
N PRO A 882 -15.76 -18.14 -23.28
CA PRO A 882 -16.00 -17.01 -22.38
C PRO A 882 -16.24 -17.43 -20.91
N PRO A 883 -16.03 -16.53 -19.93
CA PRO A 883 -16.34 -16.81 -18.53
C PRO A 883 -17.79 -17.26 -18.34
N ARG A 884 -18.00 -18.31 -17.55
CA ARG A 884 -19.30 -18.94 -17.31
C ARG A 884 -19.85 -18.54 -15.94
N PRO A 885 -21.12 -18.12 -15.82
CA PRO A 885 -21.70 -17.80 -14.51
C PRO A 885 -21.83 -19.06 -13.64
N THR A 886 -21.31 -19.00 -12.42
CA THR A 886 -21.25 -20.12 -11.44
C THR A 886 -22.01 -19.84 -10.15
N GLY A 887 -22.25 -18.57 -9.82
CA GLY A 887 -22.93 -18.19 -8.58
C GLY A 887 -23.70 -16.88 -8.72
N ALA A 888 -24.69 -16.70 -7.85
CA ALA A 888 -25.46 -15.46 -7.72
C ALA A 888 -25.54 -15.07 -6.24
N LEU A 889 -25.30 -13.79 -5.97
CA LEU A 889 -25.47 -13.18 -4.65
C LEU A 889 -26.73 -12.34 -4.70
N TYR A 890 -27.76 -12.77 -3.98
CA TYR A 890 -28.97 -11.98 -3.82
C TYR A 890 -28.75 -10.96 -2.71
N ILE A 891 -28.79 -9.68 -3.06
CA ILE A 891 -28.63 -8.59 -2.11
C ILE A 891 -30.04 -8.01 -1.87
N SER A 892 -30.49 -8.08 -0.62
CA SER A 892 -31.84 -7.64 -0.27
C SER A 892 -31.88 -6.15 0.06
N THR A 893 -33.03 -5.54 -0.19
CA THR A 893 -33.35 -4.18 0.24
C THR A 893 -33.23 -4.00 1.75
N SER A 894 -32.95 -2.77 2.17
CA SER A 894 -32.97 -2.36 3.56
C SER A 894 -34.38 -2.13 4.11
N VAL A 895 -34.53 -2.35 5.42
CA VAL A 895 -35.71 -1.92 6.18
C VAL A 895 -35.63 -0.42 6.50
N THR A 896 -34.42 0.13 6.62
CA THR A 896 -34.23 1.58 6.71
C THR A 896 -34.44 2.26 5.36
N PRO A 897 -35.01 3.47 5.30
CA PRO A 897 -35.01 4.30 4.10
C PRO A 897 -33.66 4.99 3.86
N TYR A 898 -32.69 4.84 4.78
CA TYR A 898 -31.35 5.40 4.64
C TYR A 898 -30.66 4.79 3.41
N SER A 899 -30.16 5.52 2.43
CA SER A 899 -30.67 6.84 2.07
C SER A 899 -31.35 6.78 0.72
N TYR A 900 -32.49 7.45 0.63
CA TYR A 900 -33.29 7.60 -0.59
C TYR A 900 -33.77 6.27 -1.17
N VAL A 901 -34.26 5.38 -0.30
CA VAL A 901 -34.98 4.17 -0.68
C VAL A 901 -36.28 4.06 0.10
N ASN A 902 -37.28 3.36 -0.46
CA ASN A 902 -38.41 2.96 0.36
C ASN A 902 -38.00 1.79 1.28
N PRO A 903 -38.44 1.79 2.55
CA PRO A 903 -38.32 0.65 3.44
C PRO A 903 -38.93 -0.60 2.82
N GLY A 904 -38.18 -1.70 2.87
CA GLY A 904 -38.64 -2.96 2.32
C GLY A 904 -38.01 -4.19 2.95
N TYR A 905 -38.43 -5.33 2.44
CA TYR A 905 -37.83 -6.63 2.72
C TYR A 905 -38.05 -7.56 1.52
N LYS A 906 -37.30 -8.66 1.48
CA LYS A 906 -37.44 -9.69 0.44
C LYS A 906 -37.91 -11.01 1.04
N VAL A 907 -38.79 -11.70 0.32
CA VAL A 907 -39.24 -13.06 0.63
C VAL A 907 -38.79 -13.98 -0.50
N PHE A 908 -37.93 -14.93 -0.18
CA PHE A 908 -37.48 -15.95 -1.11
C PHE A 908 -38.35 -17.19 -1.00
N PHE A 909 -38.62 -17.81 -2.14
CA PHE A 909 -39.32 -19.09 -2.24
C PHE A 909 -38.29 -20.14 -2.61
N ALA A 910 -37.97 -21.03 -1.68
CA ALA A 910 -36.99 -22.08 -1.89
C ALA A 910 -37.64 -23.45 -2.05
N ASP A 911 -36.99 -24.34 -2.81
CA ASP A 911 -37.41 -25.73 -2.94
C ASP A 911 -37.01 -26.56 -1.72
N GLY A 912 -37.68 -26.33 -0.58
CA GLY A 912 -37.42 -27.03 0.69
C GLY A 912 -38.60 -27.82 1.25
N ALA A 913 -39.76 -27.81 0.57
CA ALA A 913 -41.00 -28.42 1.05
C ALA A 913 -41.35 -29.75 0.36
N ARG A 914 -40.56 -30.22 -0.62
CA ARG A 914 -40.79 -31.47 -1.36
C ARG A 914 -40.30 -32.75 -0.66
N GLY A 915 -39.79 -32.62 0.56
CA GLY A 915 -39.23 -33.74 1.32
C GLY A 915 -37.72 -33.85 1.18
N GLN A 916 -37.07 -34.51 2.14
CA GLN A 916 -35.63 -34.43 2.38
C GLN A 916 -34.77 -35.02 1.25
N GLU A 917 -35.24 -36.08 0.59
CA GLU A 917 -34.49 -36.75 -0.50
C GLU A 917 -34.68 -36.07 -1.88
N ASP A 918 -35.73 -35.25 -2.04
CA ASP A 918 -36.12 -34.68 -3.35
C ASP A 918 -35.90 -33.16 -3.47
N SER A 919 -35.67 -32.45 -2.35
CA SER A 919 -35.57 -30.97 -2.30
C SER A 919 -34.18 -30.49 -2.74
N THR A 920 -34.12 -29.60 -3.74
CA THR A 920 -32.84 -29.05 -4.23
C THR A 920 -32.34 -27.86 -3.41
N TRP A 921 -33.22 -27.25 -2.61
CA TRP A 921 -32.99 -25.99 -1.89
C TRP A 921 -32.55 -24.82 -2.79
N GLU A 922 -32.79 -24.90 -4.10
CA GLU A 922 -32.62 -23.76 -5.00
C GLU A 922 -33.65 -22.67 -4.68
N VAL A 923 -33.27 -21.41 -4.89
CA VAL A 923 -34.24 -20.32 -4.98
C VAL A 923 -35.07 -20.56 -6.24
N VAL A 924 -36.39 -20.57 -6.08
CA VAL A 924 -37.37 -20.80 -7.14
C VAL A 924 -37.81 -19.45 -7.72
N ASP A 925 -38.09 -18.50 -6.83
CA ASP A 925 -38.47 -17.13 -7.12
C ASP A 925 -38.26 -16.27 -5.86
N TYR A 926 -38.42 -14.96 -5.97
CA TYR A 926 -38.44 -14.05 -4.82
C TYR A 926 -39.34 -12.83 -5.06
N GLU A 927 -39.87 -12.29 -3.97
CA GLU A 927 -40.71 -11.11 -3.94
C GLU A 927 -40.08 -10.00 -3.11
N THR A 928 -40.11 -8.78 -3.62
CA THR A 928 -39.73 -7.57 -2.88
C THR A 928 -41.00 -6.84 -2.43
N TRP A 929 -41.07 -6.49 -1.15
CA TRP A 929 -42.19 -5.80 -0.53
C TRP A 929 -41.70 -4.49 0.06
N ILE A 930 -42.41 -3.40 -0.23
CA ILE A 930 -42.06 -2.05 0.23
C ILE A 930 -43.30 -1.31 0.76
N TYR A 931 -43.08 -0.19 1.44
CA TYR A 931 -44.11 0.84 1.57
C TYR A 931 -43.55 2.20 1.16
N ASN A 932 -44.38 3.05 0.57
CA ASN A 932 -43.98 4.39 0.18
C ASN A 932 -43.96 5.31 1.41
N VAL A 933 -42.78 5.88 1.75
CA VAL A 933 -42.61 6.72 2.94
C VAL A 933 -43.45 7.99 2.88
N THR A 934 -43.48 8.66 1.72
CA THR A 934 -44.28 9.88 1.51
C THR A 934 -45.76 9.58 1.70
N GLN A 935 -46.26 8.51 1.08
CA GLN A 935 -47.67 8.11 1.23
C GLN A 935 -48.00 7.73 2.67
N ALA A 936 -47.13 6.97 3.34
CA ALA A 936 -47.33 6.59 4.74
C ALA A 936 -47.42 7.81 5.67
N ASN A 937 -46.56 8.81 5.45
CA ASN A 937 -46.58 10.07 6.20
C ASN A 937 -47.84 10.92 5.91
N LEU A 938 -48.35 10.90 4.67
CA LEU A 938 -49.58 11.60 4.29
C LEU A 938 -50.86 10.93 4.84
N GLU A 939 -50.91 9.59 4.79
CA GLU A 939 -52.08 8.79 5.19
C GLU A 939 -52.09 8.49 6.70
N GLY A 940 -50.95 8.66 7.37
CA GLY A 940 -50.81 8.37 8.80
C GLY A 940 -50.61 6.89 9.13
N SER A 941 -50.43 6.02 8.12
CA SER A 941 -50.13 4.59 8.32
C SER A 941 -49.30 4.01 7.16
N PRO A 942 -48.36 3.09 7.41
CA PRO A 942 -47.58 2.45 6.35
C PRO A 942 -48.37 1.29 5.74
N THR A 943 -48.70 1.40 4.45
CA THR A 943 -49.33 0.31 3.69
C THR A 943 -48.25 -0.45 2.91
N LEU A 944 -47.91 -1.65 3.37
CA LEU A 944 -47.00 -2.54 2.63
C LEU A 944 -47.68 -3.09 1.38
N PHE A 945 -46.96 -3.05 0.26
CA PHE A 945 -47.38 -3.66 -0.99
C PHE A 945 -46.23 -4.42 -1.64
N LYS A 946 -46.57 -5.43 -2.45
CA LYS A 946 -45.59 -6.16 -3.26
C LYS A 946 -45.15 -5.27 -4.41
N GLU A 947 -43.86 -4.96 -4.47
CA GLU A 947 -43.27 -4.20 -5.57
C GLU A 947 -43.20 -5.08 -6.83
N TYR A 948 -42.60 -6.27 -6.69
CA TYR A 948 -42.52 -7.24 -7.78
C TYR A 948 -42.25 -8.67 -7.28
N ASN A 949 -42.45 -9.65 -8.17
CA ASN A 949 -41.82 -10.97 -8.08
C ASN A 949 -40.87 -11.16 -9.28
N ALA A 950 -39.72 -11.80 -9.09
CA ALA A 950 -38.61 -11.74 -10.03
C ALA A 950 -38.93 -12.40 -11.37
N LYS A 951 -39.52 -13.61 -11.37
CA LYS A 951 -39.79 -14.34 -12.60
C LYS A 951 -40.78 -13.62 -13.50
N GLU A 952 -41.90 -13.13 -12.97
CA GLU A 952 -42.88 -12.38 -13.76
C GLU A 952 -42.31 -11.04 -14.21
N ALA A 953 -41.63 -10.31 -13.32
CA ALA A 953 -41.17 -8.97 -13.62
C ALA A 953 -40.11 -8.92 -14.72
N PHE A 954 -39.21 -9.91 -14.74
CA PHE A 954 -38.08 -9.94 -15.65
C PHE A 954 -38.18 -11.03 -16.72
N GLY A 955 -39.24 -11.83 -16.73
CA GLY A 955 -39.40 -12.94 -17.67
C GLY A 955 -38.28 -13.97 -17.52
N LEU A 956 -38.01 -14.39 -16.29
CA LEU A 956 -36.97 -15.39 -15.97
C LEU A 956 -37.55 -16.80 -16.00
N ARG A 957 -36.79 -17.74 -16.57
CA ARG A 957 -37.12 -19.18 -16.51
C ARG A 957 -36.83 -19.77 -15.14
N SER A 958 -35.65 -19.46 -14.61
CA SER A 958 -35.22 -19.77 -13.25
C SER A 958 -34.43 -18.59 -12.69
N THR A 959 -34.13 -18.62 -11.39
CA THR A 959 -33.22 -17.66 -10.75
C THR A 959 -31.78 -18.18 -10.68
N ARG A 960 -31.41 -19.17 -11.51
CA ARG A 960 -30.03 -19.70 -11.57
C ARG A 960 -29.06 -18.68 -12.18
N PRO A 961 -27.75 -18.77 -11.91
CA PRO A 961 -26.76 -17.80 -12.39
C PRO A 961 -26.79 -17.56 -13.91
N ALA A 962 -27.02 -18.61 -14.72
CA ALA A 962 -27.09 -18.48 -16.18
C ALA A 962 -28.29 -17.66 -16.66
N ASP A 963 -29.48 -17.88 -16.11
CA ASP A 963 -30.69 -17.13 -16.48
C ASP A 963 -30.67 -15.69 -15.93
N LEU A 964 -30.04 -15.47 -14.77
CA LEU A 964 -29.78 -14.13 -14.25
C LEU A 964 -28.78 -13.37 -15.12
N TYR A 965 -27.73 -14.03 -15.62
CA TYR A 965 -26.80 -13.42 -16.57
C TYR A 965 -27.47 -13.10 -17.91
N ASP A 966 -28.36 -13.97 -18.39
CA ASP A 966 -29.20 -13.70 -19.56
C ASP A 966 -30.03 -12.42 -19.39
N LEU A 967 -30.64 -12.21 -18.22
CA LEU A 967 -31.34 -10.95 -17.91
C LEU A 967 -30.41 -9.74 -18.06
N VAL A 968 -29.18 -9.79 -17.53
CA VAL A 968 -28.19 -8.71 -17.68
C VAL A 968 -27.86 -8.46 -19.15
N VAL A 969 -27.66 -9.52 -19.92
CA VAL A 969 -27.37 -9.42 -21.36
C VAL A 969 -28.56 -8.81 -22.12
N ARG A 970 -29.80 -9.25 -21.85
CA ARG A 970 -31.01 -8.68 -22.46
C ARG A 970 -31.19 -7.20 -22.15
N MET A 971 -30.87 -6.81 -20.90
CA MET A 971 -30.90 -5.40 -20.50
C MET A 971 -29.94 -4.54 -21.31
N THR A 972 -28.87 -5.07 -21.92
CA THR A 972 -27.96 -4.26 -22.77
C THR A 972 -28.67 -3.63 -23.96
N THR A 973 -29.65 -4.32 -24.56
CA THR A 973 -30.38 -3.89 -25.75
C THR A 973 -31.84 -3.51 -25.50
N ASP A 974 -32.41 -3.93 -24.36
CA ASP A 974 -33.78 -3.57 -23.95
C ASP A 974 -33.73 -2.49 -22.86
N ASP A 975 -33.89 -1.23 -23.27
CA ASP A 975 -33.89 -0.08 -22.36
C ASP A 975 -35.09 -0.11 -21.39
N SER A 976 -36.25 -0.61 -21.81
CA SER A 976 -37.42 -0.67 -20.94
C SER A 976 -37.23 -1.69 -19.82
N LEU A 977 -36.61 -2.83 -20.14
CA LEU A 977 -36.25 -3.84 -19.14
C LEU A 977 -35.21 -3.31 -18.16
N PHE A 978 -34.19 -2.60 -18.67
CA PHE A 978 -33.19 -1.96 -17.83
C PHE A 978 -33.78 -0.89 -16.91
N GLN A 979 -34.60 0.05 -17.43
CA GLN A 979 -35.23 1.07 -16.56
C GLN A 979 -36.12 0.44 -15.50
N LYS A 980 -36.84 -0.65 -15.83
CA LYS A 980 -37.63 -1.40 -14.86
C LYS A 980 -36.76 -1.99 -13.75
N PHE A 981 -35.65 -2.65 -14.09
CA PHE A 981 -34.70 -3.15 -13.12
C PHE A 981 -34.10 -2.02 -12.27
N TYR A 982 -33.69 -0.93 -12.90
CA TYR A 982 -33.09 0.22 -12.23
C TYR A 982 -34.07 0.88 -11.24
N ARG A 983 -35.35 1.00 -11.61
CA ARG A 983 -36.39 1.51 -10.72
C ARG A 983 -36.56 0.65 -9.46
N PHE A 984 -36.52 -0.67 -9.60
CA PHE A 984 -36.58 -1.60 -8.46
C PHE A 984 -35.28 -1.58 -7.64
N TRP A 985 -34.12 -1.44 -8.27
CA TRP A 985 -32.85 -1.23 -7.57
C TRP A 985 -32.91 -0.01 -6.64
N GLN A 986 -33.62 1.06 -7.04
CA GLN A 986 -33.89 2.24 -6.22
C GLN A 986 -35.06 2.09 -5.23
N MET A 987 -35.70 0.91 -5.12
CA MET A 987 -36.86 0.68 -4.26
C MET A 987 -38.06 1.59 -4.57
N SER A 988 -38.21 2.00 -5.83
CA SER A 988 -39.29 2.85 -6.31
C SER A 988 -39.56 4.13 -5.48
N TYR A 989 -38.56 4.68 -4.80
CA TYR A 989 -38.74 5.91 -4.00
C TYR A 989 -39.19 7.09 -4.87
N ASP A 990 -39.85 8.09 -4.29
CA ASP A 990 -40.51 9.15 -5.10
C ASP A 990 -39.53 10.00 -5.90
N GLY A 991 -38.29 10.11 -5.44
CA GLY A 991 -37.23 10.82 -6.15
C GLY A 991 -36.40 9.94 -7.10
N ALA A 992 -36.76 8.67 -7.30
CA ALA A 992 -36.02 7.80 -8.22
C ALA A 992 -36.10 8.33 -9.65
N GLU A 993 -34.96 8.38 -10.31
CA GLU A 993 -34.78 8.93 -11.64
C GLU A 993 -34.39 7.85 -12.64
N ASP A 994 -34.65 8.09 -13.92
CA ASP A 994 -34.23 7.18 -14.98
C ASP A 994 -32.72 7.27 -15.25
N CYS A 995 -32.09 6.11 -15.46
CA CYS A 995 -30.71 6.01 -15.91
C CYS A 995 -30.65 6.06 -17.44
N SER A 996 -30.82 7.25 -18.00
CA SER A 996 -31.08 7.42 -19.44
C SER A 996 -29.84 7.47 -20.34
N THR A 997 -28.63 7.51 -19.77
CA THR A 997 -27.38 7.56 -20.54
C THR A 997 -26.77 6.18 -20.68
N LYS A 998 -26.04 5.98 -21.78
CA LYS A 998 -25.34 4.72 -22.03
C LYS A 998 -24.28 4.44 -20.97
N GLU A 999 -23.58 5.48 -20.51
CA GLU A 999 -22.53 5.39 -19.50
C GLU A 999 -23.12 4.94 -18.16
N CYS A 1000 -24.24 5.55 -17.74
CA CYS A 1000 -24.95 5.15 -16.52
C CYS A 1000 -25.42 3.69 -16.63
N LYS A 1001 -26.03 3.32 -17.76
CA LYS A 1001 -26.51 1.95 -17.97
C LYS A 1001 -25.38 0.93 -17.91
N LEU A 1002 -24.27 1.20 -18.59
CA LEU A 1002 -23.10 0.33 -18.59
C LEU A 1002 -22.52 0.20 -17.18
N GLU A 1003 -22.39 1.30 -16.43
CA GLU A 1003 -21.89 1.30 -15.04
C GLU A 1003 -22.69 0.32 -14.17
N TYR A 1004 -24.02 0.43 -14.15
CA TYR A 1004 -24.87 -0.44 -13.34
C TYR A 1004 -24.86 -1.90 -13.80
N LEU A 1005 -24.86 -2.16 -15.11
CA LEU A 1005 -24.77 -3.53 -15.62
C LEU A 1005 -23.41 -4.16 -15.31
N CYS A 1006 -22.33 -3.37 -15.38
CA CYS A 1006 -20.98 -3.84 -15.05
C CYS A 1006 -20.84 -4.17 -13.56
N ARG A 1007 -21.44 -3.39 -12.66
CA ARG A 1007 -21.48 -3.72 -11.23
C ARG A 1007 -22.05 -5.11 -10.95
N ILE A 1008 -23.02 -5.59 -11.73
CA ILE A 1008 -23.60 -6.93 -11.57
C ILE A 1008 -22.60 -8.04 -11.94
N VAL A 1009 -21.72 -7.81 -12.91
CA VAL A 1009 -20.88 -8.87 -13.52
C VAL A 1009 -19.37 -8.75 -13.25
N GLN A 1010 -18.92 -7.67 -12.61
CA GLN A 1010 -17.50 -7.42 -12.29
C GLN A 1010 -17.12 -7.89 -10.88
N THR A 1011 -17.52 -9.10 -10.49
CA THR A 1011 -17.25 -9.63 -9.14
C THR A 1011 -15.84 -10.16 -8.92
N ASP A 1012 -15.12 -10.44 -10.01
CA ASP A 1012 -13.70 -10.83 -10.03
C ASP A 1012 -12.79 -9.63 -10.31
N TYR A 1013 -13.38 -8.43 -10.43
CA TYR A 1013 -12.73 -7.17 -10.77
C TYR A 1013 -11.82 -7.28 -12.00
N THR A 1014 -12.19 -8.11 -12.97
CA THR A 1014 -11.70 -8.02 -14.34
C THR A 1014 -12.68 -7.19 -15.18
N THR A 1015 -12.20 -6.62 -16.28
CA THR A 1015 -13.07 -5.89 -17.22
C THR A 1015 -13.77 -6.81 -18.21
N ILE A 1016 -13.42 -8.09 -18.27
CA ILE A 1016 -13.82 -9.00 -19.37
C ILE A 1016 -15.34 -9.05 -19.56
N ASN A 1017 -16.11 -9.25 -18.49
CA ASN A 1017 -17.56 -9.32 -18.61
C ASN A 1017 -18.18 -7.94 -18.91
N CYS A 1018 -17.64 -6.86 -18.34
CA CYS A 1018 -18.09 -5.50 -18.63
C CYS A 1018 -17.83 -5.09 -20.08
N GLU A 1019 -16.64 -5.38 -20.62
CA GLU A 1019 -16.27 -5.16 -22.02
C GLU A 1019 -17.18 -5.95 -22.98
N ARG A 1020 -17.58 -7.17 -22.59
CA ARG A 1020 -18.57 -7.94 -23.36
C ARG A 1020 -19.93 -7.29 -23.37
N LEU A 1021 -20.42 -6.79 -22.22
CA LEU A 1021 -21.67 -6.04 -22.14
C LEU A 1021 -21.61 -4.78 -23.01
N GLU A 1022 -20.52 -4.02 -22.93
CA GLU A 1022 -20.29 -2.88 -23.81
C GLU A 1022 -20.30 -3.28 -25.30
N GLY A 1023 -19.69 -4.43 -25.62
CA GLY A 1023 -19.71 -5.00 -26.96
C GLY A 1023 -21.10 -5.34 -27.48
N PHE A 1024 -21.99 -5.88 -26.62
CA PHE A 1024 -23.40 -6.09 -26.96
C PHE A 1024 -24.15 -4.78 -27.17
N MET A 1025 -23.96 -3.80 -26.27
CA MET A 1025 -24.56 -2.46 -26.39
C MET A 1025 -24.13 -1.73 -27.67
N ASN A 1026 -22.88 -1.92 -28.10
CA ASN A 1026 -22.32 -1.33 -29.32
C ASN A 1026 -22.66 -2.11 -30.59
N GLY A 1027 -23.28 -3.28 -30.49
CA GLY A 1027 -23.53 -4.19 -31.61
C GLY A 1027 -22.25 -4.78 -32.22
N THR A 1028 -21.10 -4.69 -31.54
CA THR A 1028 -19.86 -5.34 -31.99
C THR A 1028 -19.82 -6.83 -31.63
N LEU A 1029 -20.63 -7.24 -30.66
CA LEU A 1029 -20.92 -8.64 -30.36
C LEU A 1029 -22.40 -8.90 -30.60
N ALA A 1030 -22.72 -10.06 -31.19
CA ALA A 1030 -24.10 -10.49 -31.31
C ALA A 1030 -24.63 -10.90 -29.94
N VAL A 1031 -25.77 -10.33 -29.54
CA VAL A 1031 -26.53 -10.85 -28.39
C VAL A 1031 -26.87 -12.31 -28.70
N PRO A 1032 -26.46 -13.28 -27.86
CA PRO A 1032 -26.75 -14.66 -28.15
C PRO A 1032 -28.28 -14.88 -28.15
N ASN A 1033 -28.79 -15.72 -29.06
CA ASN A 1033 -30.20 -16.15 -29.03
C ASN A 1033 -30.38 -17.08 -27.83
N ILE A 1034 -30.58 -16.50 -26.66
CA ILE A 1034 -30.85 -17.23 -25.42
C ILE A 1034 -32.37 -17.14 -25.21
N MET A 1035 -33.03 -18.29 -25.33
CA MET A 1035 -34.36 -18.52 -24.77
C MET A 1035 -34.19 -19.40 -23.57
#